data_AF-A0A816HJ61-F1
#
_entry.id   AF-A0A816HJ61-F1
#
_cell.length_a   1.000
_cell.length_b   1.000
_cell.length_c   1.000
_cell.angle_alpha   90.00
_cell.angle_beta   90.00
_cell.angle_gamma   90.00
#
_symmetry.space_group_name_H-M   'P 1'
#
loop_
_entity.id
_entity.type
_entity.pdbx_description
1 polymer ?
#
loop_
_entity_poly.entity_id
_entity_poly.type
_entity_poly.pdbx_seq_one_letter_code
_entity_poly.pdbx_strand_id
1 'polypeptide(L)'
;MPKNQTKFNLNWLSRLDENKDPVKIWLKAGPSSSTFKCTLCQTNELDCGNQGWKAVEQHMKNVKHKQILHQWKENVKFVVSSSPSNSSSSSSSFSSSSTSSSVAVLETNNNKHKILNFEDQVIKAEILWALNIAQRGFSYSSCNELNNMFSSMFPDSSIAAKFSIQSNKMSYVISHGLGPYFKKKIIDDVKKTDKFVLIFDEQTNNQNKKQLDMWFRYWCNEKKLVVNRFYKTVTLGHAYARTIRDIIIESFATDGLDLKKLLMLSRDNPNVNIALEKMIDSEMQKQGSSLLKLGSCSIHIVHNAFKNGLLISKWHVENFCLDLYSWFKCSPARQEDFKNVLEEIDSLLEKTILYFSITRWILMGKVVKRIIKPLVHVLYHEMTELFRDVLSSFLKIDVVQHKSGQELLNITLDQSNLWRSEKEIRIGEQTTKLISSLNFDEKKSFYQDVRKIYETIGNYLKKNLPLDNILLRDLQVLNYSSKSDATSNDKILRVARAIPNLFDDKEIDNLTNEWILYCFESIDESWIIKDKYVDSNGLDHIKYHSIDYYWSKVFSILTSNGTPKYQTLAKLIRNVLIVAHGNADVERGFSINSHIVTDDRTLLSETSINGLRLVHDGVKYFGSGSTHKVPITSDMINVVKKSSSNYRDELLIAKTANNIYSKTNNNNKELIQIERQQQIEEEKKLLDKQKDLDKEMKEAEYLIQEGTNRLENGLKNGSLSEIYAAKLLIAGGHEKITATNEKQRQVTNELDKLRLKRKDALVHEQSTNKKLKKI
;
A
#
# COMPACT_ATOMS: atom_id res chain seq x y z
N MET A 1 -32.06 37.35 65.50
CA MET A 1 -31.50 36.05 65.06
C MET A 1 -31.91 35.78 63.63
N PRO A 2 -30.97 35.43 62.72
CA PRO A 2 -31.33 34.67 61.54
C PRO A 2 -30.53 33.35 61.44
N LYS A 3 -31.27 32.26 61.70
CA LYS A 3 -31.16 30.88 61.21
C LYS A 3 -29.76 30.26 61.03
N ASN A 4 -29.41 29.35 61.94
CA ASN A 4 -28.37 28.33 61.74
C ASN A 4 -28.67 27.52 60.46
N GLN A 5 -28.02 27.85 59.35
CA GLN A 5 -28.09 27.06 58.12
C GLN A 5 -27.31 25.74 58.30
N THR A 6 -27.92 24.64 57.90
CA THR A 6 -27.31 23.31 57.94
C THR A 6 -26.28 23.16 56.82
N LYS A 7 -25.04 22.80 57.16
CA LYS A 7 -23.98 22.53 56.19
C LYS A 7 -24.05 21.09 55.68
N PHE A 8 -23.60 20.86 54.45
CA PHE A 8 -23.45 19.53 53.88
C PHE A 8 -22.50 18.70 54.74
N ASN A 9 -22.95 17.53 55.19
CA ASN A 9 -22.16 16.66 56.05
C ASN A 9 -21.61 15.46 55.25
N LEU A 10 -20.29 15.30 55.22
CA LEU A 10 -19.63 14.20 54.49
C LEU A 10 -20.08 12.81 54.97
N ASN A 11 -20.51 12.66 56.23
CA ASN A 11 -21.05 11.39 56.75
C ASN A 11 -22.34 10.95 56.03
N TRP A 12 -22.99 11.85 55.29
CA TRP A 12 -24.13 11.51 54.44
C TRP A 12 -23.74 10.57 53.29
N LEU A 13 -22.49 10.60 52.82
CA LEU A 13 -22.00 9.73 51.74
C LEU A 13 -21.97 8.25 52.13
N SER A 14 -21.94 7.96 53.43
CA SER A 14 -21.97 6.59 53.97
C SER A 14 -23.40 6.05 54.14
N ARG A 15 -24.43 6.84 53.85
CA ARG A 15 -25.83 6.41 53.95
C ARG A 15 -26.27 5.61 52.72
N LEU A 16 -27.34 4.84 52.89
CA LEU A 16 -27.98 4.08 51.82
C LEU A 16 -29.28 4.77 51.38
N ASP A 17 -29.64 4.62 50.11
CA ASP A 17 -30.95 5.01 49.60
C ASP A 17 -32.04 3.94 49.90
N GLU A 18 -33.27 4.18 49.44
CA GLU A 18 -34.42 3.28 49.62
C GLU A 18 -34.19 1.87 49.04
N ASN A 19 -33.25 1.71 48.10
CA ASN A 19 -32.91 0.44 47.47
C ASN A 19 -31.70 -0.24 48.13
N LYS A 20 -31.23 0.28 49.27
CA LYS A 20 -30.01 -0.14 49.99
C LYS A 20 -28.70 0.15 49.24
N ASP A 21 -28.70 1.08 48.29
CA ASP A 21 -27.48 1.45 47.57
C ASP A 21 -26.76 2.64 48.22
N PRO A 22 -25.41 2.65 48.26
CA PRO A 22 -24.66 3.78 48.81
C PRO A 22 -24.94 5.09 48.05
N VAL A 23 -25.44 6.12 48.75
CA VAL A 23 -25.76 7.41 48.11
C VAL A 23 -24.52 8.12 47.54
N LYS A 24 -23.31 7.79 48.02
CA LYS A 24 -22.03 8.29 47.45
C LYS A 24 -21.86 8.04 45.96
N ILE A 25 -22.61 7.09 45.39
CA ILE A 25 -22.59 6.78 43.96
C ILE A 25 -23.05 7.98 43.14
N TRP A 26 -24.00 8.76 43.66
CA TRP A 26 -24.62 9.87 42.95
C TRP A 26 -24.56 11.21 43.67
N LEU A 27 -24.36 11.24 44.99
CA LEU A 27 -24.33 12.44 45.82
C LEU A 27 -22.90 13.00 45.96
N LYS A 28 -22.72 14.30 45.68
CA LYS A 28 -21.48 15.05 45.94
C LYS A 28 -21.78 16.37 46.66
N ALA A 29 -20.79 16.88 47.39
CA ALA A 29 -20.84 18.24 47.93
C ALA A 29 -20.91 19.27 46.79
N GLY A 30 -21.70 20.33 46.98
CA GLY A 30 -21.75 21.47 46.07
C GLY A 30 -20.61 22.46 46.35
N PRO A 31 -20.47 23.54 45.55
CA PRO A 31 -19.42 24.54 45.75
C PRO A 31 -19.61 25.37 47.03
N SER A 32 -20.86 25.51 47.48
CA SER A 32 -21.21 26.20 48.72
C SER A 32 -21.37 25.19 49.86
N SER A 33 -20.98 25.57 51.08
CA SER A 33 -21.03 24.67 52.25
C SER A 33 -22.44 24.18 52.62
N SER A 34 -23.50 24.80 52.09
CA SER A 34 -24.90 24.42 52.27
C SER A 34 -25.54 23.79 51.02
N THR A 35 -24.78 23.43 49.99
CA THR A 35 -25.34 22.84 48.75
C THR A 35 -24.78 21.45 48.44
N PHE A 36 -25.53 20.69 47.64
CA PHE A 36 -25.13 19.38 47.12
C PHE A 36 -25.45 19.25 45.63
N LYS A 37 -24.78 18.29 44.97
CA LYS A 37 -24.94 17.98 43.55
C LYS A 37 -25.25 16.49 43.38
N CYS A 38 -26.14 16.20 42.44
CA CYS A 38 -26.40 14.84 41.98
C CYS A 38 -25.69 14.61 40.64
N THR A 39 -24.74 13.69 40.59
CA THR A 39 -23.97 13.39 39.38
C THR A 39 -24.79 12.67 38.31
N LEU A 40 -25.90 12.03 38.70
CA LEU A 40 -26.79 11.31 37.79
C LEU A 40 -27.81 12.23 37.12
N CYS A 41 -28.49 13.08 37.89
CA CYS A 41 -29.56 13.92 37.35
C CYS A 41 -29.06 15.17 36.61
N GLN A 42 -27.75 15.45 36.66
CA GLN A 42 -27.14 16.67 36.12
C GLN A 42 -27.88 17.95 36.56
N THR A 43 -28.49 17.93 37.74
CA THR A 43 -29.22 19.07 38.28
C THR A 43 -28.23 20.13 38.76
N ASN A 44 -28.53 21.40 38.45
CA ASN A 44 -27.87 22.53 39.09
C ASN A 44 -28.00 22.44 40.62
N GLU A 45 -27.09 23.11 41.31
CA GLU A 45 -26.87 23.10 42.76
C GLU A 45 -28.16 23.07 43.58
N LEU A 46 -28.28 22.06 44.45
CA LEU A 46 -29.43 21.88 45.33
C LEU A 46 -29.07 22.34 46.73
N ASP A 47 -29.93 23.16 47.33
CA ASP A 47 -29.73 23.70 48.68
C ASP A 47 -30.17 22.70 49.76
N CYS A 48 -29.30 22.49 50.75
CA CYS A 48 -29.60 21.76 51.97
C CYS A 48 -29.55 22.67 53.21
N GLY A 49 -29.30 23.98 53.07
CA GLY A 49 -29.18 24.95 54.15
C GLY A 49 -30.38 24.99 55.10
N ASN A 50 -31.60 24.84 54.59
CA ASN A 50 -32.81 24.90 55.40
C ASN A 50 -33.33 23.52 55.88
N GLN A 51 -33.01 22.43 55.17
CA GLN A 51 -33.63 21.12 55.41
C GLN A 51 -32.61 20.00 55.71
N GLY A 52 -31.31 20.28 55.62
CA GLY A 52 -30.25 19.31 55.82
C GLY A 52 -30.43 18.06 54.96
N TRP A 53 -30.26 16.89 55.58
CA TRP A 53 -30.43 15.59 54.91
C TRP A 53 -31.82 15.38 54.30
N LYS A 54 -32.88 16.02 54.82
CA LYS A 54 -34.24 15.89 54.24
C LYS A 54 -34.29 16.41 52.79
N ALA A 55 -33.46 17.39 52.42
CA ALA A 55 -33.37 17.85 51.03
C ALA A 55 -32.82 16.75 50.10
N VAL A 56 -31.86 15.96 50.59
CA VAL A 56 -31.30 14.82 49.86
C VAL A 56 -32.33 13.68 49.75
N GLU A 57 -33.09 13.42 50.82
CA GLU A 57 -34.20 12.45 50.80
C GLU A 57 -35.32 12.83 49.82
N GLN A 58 -35.68 14.11 49.76
CA GLN A 58 -36.67 14.59 48.79
C GLN A 58 -36.14 14.46 47.36
N HIS A 59 -34.85 14.72 47.12
CA HIS A 59 -34.24 14.53 45.82
C HIS A 59 -34.26 13.06 45.38
N MET A 60 -33.86 12.12 46.24
CA MET A 60 -33.86 10.69 45.88
C MET A 60 -35.28 10.14 45.66
N LYS A 61 -36.29 10.73 46.30
CA LYS A 61 -37.70 10.38 46.11
C LYS A 61 -38.30 10.93 44.81
N ASN A 62 -37.62 11.85 44.12
CA ASN A 62 -38.11 12.44 42.88
C ASN A 62 -38.21 11.39 41.77
N VAL A 63 -39.35 11.34 41.07
CA VAL A 63 -39.62 10.38 39.98
C VAL A 63 -38.54 10.41 38.89
N LYS A 64 -38.05 11.60 38.52
CA LYS A 64 -36.97 11.74 37.53
C LYS A 64 -35.66 11.13 38.02
N HIS A 65 -35.33 11.32 39.31
CA HIS A 65 -34.13 10.72 39.89
C HIS A 65 -34.23 9.19 39.89
N LYS A 66 -35.37 8.62 40.32
CA LYS A 66 -35.59 7.17 40.34
C LYS A 66 -35.45 6.54 38.94
N GLN A 67 -36.00 7.20 37.91
CA GLN A 67 -35.87 6.73 36.51
C GLN A 67 -34.41 6.74 36.02
N ILE A 68 -33.67 7.83 36.27
CA ILE A 68 -32.26 7.96 35.86
C ILE A 68 -31.38 6.96 36.61
N LEU A 69 -31.60 6.78 37.92
CA LEU A 69 -30.86 5.82 38.73
C LEU A 69 -31.10 4.37 38.26
N HIS A 70 -32.34 4.04 37.89
CA HIS A 70 -32.68 2.73 37.31
C HIS A 70 -31.97 2.50 35.97
N GLN A 71 -32.01 3.46 35.05
CA GLN A 71 -31.29 3.38 33.77
C GLN A 71 -29.77 3.28 33.95
N TRP A 72 -29.21 4.03 34.89
CA TRP A 72 -27.78 3.96 35.22
C TRP A 72 -27.39 2.57 35.73
N LYS A 73 -28.19 1.95 36.62
CA LYS A 73 -27.94 0.60 37.13
C LYS A 73 -27.99 -0.47 36.04
N GLU A 74 -28.93 -0.38 35.11
CA GLU A 74 -29.02 -1.32 33.96
C GLU A 74 -27.79 -1.19 33.05
N ASN A 75 -27.31 0.03 32.81
CA ASN A 75 -26.09 0.27 32.04
C ASN A 75 -24.81 -0.23 32.74
N VAL A 76 -24.74 -0.14 34.08
CA VAL A 76 -23.60 -0.64 34.87
C VAL A 76 -23.58 -2.17 34.95
N LYS A 77 -24.73 -2.83 35.04
CA LYS A 77 -24.82 -4.30 34.99
C LYS A 77 -24.25 -4.86 33.67
N PHE A 78 -24.46 -4.17 32.55
CA PHE A 78 -23.92 -4.56 31.24
C PHE A 78 -22.38 -4.50 31.16
N VAL A 79 -21.75 -3.66 31.99
CA VAL A 79 -20.29 -3.51 32.07
C VAL A 79 -19.66 -4.56 33.01
N VAL A 80 -20.39 -5.04 34.02
CA VAL A 80 -19.88 -6.05 34.97
C VAL A 80 -20.07 -7.48 34.47
N SER A 81 -21.10 -7.74 33.65
CA SER A 81 -21.33 -9.07 33.04
C SER A 81 -20.39 -9.41 31.86
N SER A 82 -19.43 -8.54 31.54
CA SER A 82 -18.42 -8.71 30.48
C SER A 82 -16.99 -8.92 31.01
N SER A 83 -16.87 -9.44 32.24
CA SER A 83 -15.64 -10.10 32.74
C SER A 83 -15.84 -11.62 32.77
N PRO A 84 -14.81 -12.43 32.47
CA PRO A 84 -14.97 -13.87 32.36
C PRO A 84 -15.32 -14.50 33.72
N SER A 85 -16.45 -15.20 33.76
CA SER A 85 -16.82 -16.07 34.87
C SER A 85 -15.92 -17.30 34.88
N ASN A 86 -14.92 -17.32 35.78
CA ASN A 86 -14.31 -18.57 36.22
C ASN A 86 -15.13 -19.13 37.38
N SER A 87 -15.80 -20.25 37.15
CA SER A 87 -16.43 -21.08 38.17
C SER A 87 -15.40 -22.00 38.84
N SER A 88 -15.09 -21.69 40.11
CA SER A 88 -14.77 -22.56 41.26
C SER A 88 -14.00 -23.88 41.11
N SER A 89 -12.87 -24.00 41.82
CA SER A 89 -12.72 -24.90 42.99
C SER A 89 -11.39 -24.74 43.77
N SER A 90 -11.54 -24.50 45.09
CA SER A 90 -10.71 -24.90 46.26
C SER A 90 -9.22 -24.52 46.44
N SER A 91 -9.01 -23.73 47.51
CA SER A 91 -7.97 -23.80 48.57
C SER A 91 -6.47 -23.70 48.23
N SER A 92 -5.82 -22.60 48.65
CA SER A 92 -5.03 -22.52 49.90
C SER A 92 -4.00 -21.35 49.89
N SER A 93 -4.03 -20.58 51.00
CA SER A 93 -2.94 -19.86 51.69
C SER A 93 -1.91 -18.92 51.00
N PHE A 94 -1.88 -17.71 51.58
CA PHE A 94 -0.72 -16.84 51.91
C PHE A 94 -0.04 -15.90 50.89
N SER A 95 -0.32 -14.60 51.12
CA SER A 95 0.56 -13.41 51.13
C SER A 95 1.59 -13.16 50.02
N SER A 96 1.46 -12.03 49.32
CA SER A 96 2.38 -10.88 49.49
C SER A 96 1.97 -9.70 48.60
N SER A 97 2.24 -8.52 49.13
CA SER A 97 2.01 -7.17 48.65
C SER A 97 2.70 -6.82 47.32
N SER A 98 2.01 -6.06 46.46
CA SER A 98 2.64 -5.02 45.63
C SER A 98 1.58 -4.08 45.02
N THR A 99 1.54 -2.87 45.57
CA THR A 99 0.89 -1.68 45.03
C THR A 99 1.44 -1.33 43.65
N SER A 100 0.60 -1.32 42.62
CA SER A 100 0.88 -0.68 41.34
C SER A 100 -0.20 0.36 41.05
N SER A 101 0.12 1.61 41.40
CA SER A 101 -0.69 2.79 41.13
C SER A 101 -0.62 3.14 39.65
N SER A 102 -1.60 2.70 38.87
CA SER A 102 -1.83 3.22 37.51
C SER A 102 -2.51 4.60 37.60
N VAL A 103 -1.70 5.66 37.60
CA VAL A 103 -2.17 7.04 37.40
C VAL A 103 -2.56 7.18 35.93
N ALA A 104 -3.86 7.06 35.65
CA ALA A 104 -4.43 7.48 34.38
C ALA A 104 -4.45 9.01 34.35
N VAL A 105 -3.55 9.59 33.56
CA VAL A 105 -3.62 11.01 33.18
C VAL A 105 -4.87 11.20 32.32
N LEU A 106 -5.90 11.77 32.93
CA LEU A 106 -7.09 12.26 32.23
C LEU A 106 -6.73 13.55 31.50
N GLU A 107 -6.41 13.44 30.21
CA GLU A 107 -6.54 14.59 29.31
C GLU A 107 -8.04 14.90 29.14
N THR A 108 -8.44 16.05 29.65
CA THR A 108 -9.78 16.63 29.48
C THR A 108 -9.98 17.07 28.03
N ASN A 109 -10.42 16.14 27.17
CA ASN A 109 -10.98 16.49 25.87
C ASN A 109 -12.43 16.95 26.05
N ASN A 110 -12.67 18.24 25.86
CA ASN A 110 -13.97 18.91 25.76
C ASN A 110 -14.74 18.49 24.48
N ASN A 111 -14.94 17.20 24.25
CA ASN A 111 -15.87 16.72 23.24
C ASN A 111 -17.24 16.46 23.87
N LYS A 112 -18.19 17.34 23.56
CA LYS A 112 -19.63 17.16 23.80
C LYS A 112 -20.05 15.76 23.31
N HIS A 113 -20.26 14.81 24.21
CA HIS A 113 -20.94 13.56 23.87
C HIS A 113 -22.40 13.87 23.51
N LYS A 114 -22.65 14.07 22.21
CA LYS A 114 -23.99 14.18 21.66
C LYS A 114 -24.69 12.84 21.87
N ILE A 115 -25.77 12.80 22.65
CA ILE A 115 -26.61 11.61 22.80
C ILE A 115 -27.08 11.23 21.38
N LEU A 116 -26.70 10.04 20.91
CA LEU A 116 -27.12 9.54 19.60
C LEU A 116 -28.63 9.33 19.63
N ASN A 117 -29.33 9.91 18.66
CA ASN A 117 -30.76 9.64 18.51
C ASN A 117 -30.97 8.18 18.07
N PHE A 118 -32.22 7.72 18.13
CA PHE A 118 -32.53 6.32 17.82
C PHE A 118 -32.10 5.90 16.40
N GLU A 119 -32.28 6.77 15.39
CA GLU A 119 -31.85 6.51 14.02
C GLU A 119 -30.32 6.34 13.92
N ASP A 120 -29.55 7.18 14.61
CA ASP A 120 -28.10 7.12 14.66
C ASP A 120 -27.61 5.82 15.33
N GLN A 121 -28.37 5.28 16.30
CA GLN A 121 -28.07 3.98 16.92
C GLN A 121 -28.30 2.82 15.95
N VAL A 122 -29.35 2.87 15.13
CA VAL A 122 -29.58 1.90 14.05
C VAL A 122 -28.43 1.94 13.03
N ILE A 123 -28.04 3.14 12.59
CA ILE A 123 -26.93 3.31 11.64
C ILE A 123 -25.60 2.84 12.25
N LYS A 124 -25.39 3.07 13.55
CA LYS A 124 -24.21 2.53 14.25
C LYS A 124 -24.17 1.00 14.15
N ALA A 125 -25.29 0.30 14.33
CA ALA A 125 -25.37 -1.15 14.15
C ALA A 125 -25.08 -1.57 12.70
N GLU A 126 -25.63 -0.84 11.72
CA GLU A 126 -25.37 -1.07 10.29
C GLU A 126 -23.89 -0.85 9.93
N ILE A 127 -23.23 0.16 10.50
CA ILE A 127 -21.80 0.39 10.35
C ILE A 127 -21.01 -0.80 10.91
N LEU A 128 -21.30 -1.25 12.13
CA LEU A 128 -20.60 -2.39 12.73
C LEU A 128 -20.72 -3.64 11.85
N TRP A 129 -21.89 -3.88 11.26
CA TRP A 129 -22.08 -4.97 10.31
C TRP A 129 -21.25 -4.78 9.04
N ALA A 130 -21.24 -3.58 8.46
CA ALA A 130 -20.44 -3.25 7.28
C ALA A 130 -18.93 -3.44 7.52
N LEU A 131 -18.43 -3.02 8.70
CA LEU A 131 -17.05 -3.28 9.11
C LEU A 131 -16.76 -4.80 9.17
N ASN A 132 -17.72 -5.60 9.64
CA ASN A 132 -17.58 -7.05 9.71
C ASN A 132 -17.58 -7.73 8.34
N ILE A 133 -18.44 -7.30 7.42
CA ILE A 133 -18.43 -7.77 6.02
C ILE A 133 -17.04 -7.56 5.40
N ALA A 134 -16.48 -6.35 5.52
CA ALA A 134 -15.16 -6.04 4.98
C ALA A 134 -14.03 -6.82 5.66
N GLN A 135 -14.11 -7.02 6.98
CA GLN A 135 -13.08 -7.72 7.75
C GLN A 135 -13.09 -9.24 7.55
N ARG A 136 -14.27 -9.83 7.29
CA ARG A 136 -14.46 -11.29 7.16
C ARG A 136 -14.57 -11.78 5.72
N GLY A 137 -14.68 -10.87 4.74
CA GLY A 137 -14.80 -11.23 3.33
C GLY A 137 -16.17 -11.78 2.94
N PHE A 138 -17.22 -11.49 3.71
CA PHE A 138 -18.56 -11.97 3.40
C PHE A 138 -19.13 -11.33 2.13
N SER A 139 -19.91 -12.10 1.36
CA SER A 139 -20.63 -11.58 0.20
C SER A 139 -21.66 -10.54 0.61
N TYR A 140 -21.90 -9.50 -0.21
CA TYR A 140 -22.96 -8.53 0.06
C TYR A 140 -24.35 -9.16 0.05
N SER A 141 -24.53 -10.26 -0.68
CA SER A 141 -25.79 -11.03 -0.69
C SER A 141 -26.12 -11.63 0.68
N SER A 142 -25.12 -11.83 1.56
CA SER A 142 -25.36 -12.26 2.94
C SER A 142 -26.12 -11.24 3.79
N CYS A 143 -26.30 -10.02 3.28
CA CYS A 143 -27.12 -9.00 3.94
C CYS A 143 -28.62 -9.13 3.66
N ASN A 144 -29.01 -9.96 2.70
CA ASN A 144 -30.42 -10.15 2.38
C ASN A 144 -31.13 -10.87 3.53
N GLU A 145 -32.37 -10.48 3.83
CA GLU A 145 -33.22 -11.04 4.91
C GLU A 145 -32.73 -10.84 6.35
N LEU A 146 -31.58 -10.19 6.57
CA LEU A 146 -31.05 -9.93 7.92
C LEU A 146 -32.02 -9.14 8.82
N ASN A 147 -32.83 -8.26 8.24
CA ASN A 147 -33.83 -7.50 8.99
C ASN A 147 -34.87 -8.43 9.65
N ASN A 148 -35.38 -9.41 8.92
CA ASN A 148 -36.35 -10.38 9.42
C ASN A 148 -35.69 -11.32 10.44
N MET A 149 -34.47 -11.75 10.15
CA MET A 149 -33.70 -12.63 11.01
C MET A 149 -33.35 -11.95 12.35
N PHE A 150 -32.82 -10.74 12.33
CA PHE A 150 -32.48 -10.00 13.56
C PHE A 150 -33.72 -9.64 14.38
N SER A 151 -34.84 -9.31 13.73
CA SER A 151 -36.12 -9.10 14.44
C SER A 151 -36.60 -10.38 15.16
N SER A 152 -36.33 -11.55 14.56
CA SER A 152 -36.71 -12.85 15.14
C SER A 152 -35.73 -13.29 16.24
N MET A 153 -34.43 -13.02 16.07
CA MET A 153 -33.39 -13.34 17.06
C MET A 153 -33.46 -12.45 18.30
N PHE A 154 -33.84 -11.18 18.13
CA PHE A 154 -33.84 -10.15 19.17
C PHE A 154 -35.19 -9.41 19.18
N PRO A 155 -36.29 -10.10 19.56
CA PRO A 155 -37.64 -9.54 19.49
C PRO A 155 -37.86 -8.34 20.42
N ASP A 156 -37.01 -8.19 21.44
CA ASP A 156 -37.00 -7.11 22.42
C ASP A 156 -36.21 -5.87 21.94
N SER A 157 -35.46 -5.97 20.83
CA SER A 157 -34.57 -4.91 20.35
C SER A 157 -35.21 -4.07 19.25
N SER A 158 -35.54 -2.82 19.58
CA SER A 158 -36.02 -1.83 18.60
C SER A 158 -34.98 -1.51 17.53
N ILE A 159 -33.69 -1.59 17.86
CA ILE A 159 -32.59 -1.41 16.91
C ILE A 159 -32.57 -2.56 15.90
N ALA A 160 -32.68 -3.80 16.36
CA ALA A 160 -32.72 -4.98 15.49
C ALA A 160 -33.94 -4.94 14.56
N ALA A 161 -35.10 -4.54 15.09
CA ALA A 161 -36.34 -4.38 14.33
C ALA A 161 -36.26 -3.32 13.21
N LYS A 162 -35.34 -2.34 13.32
CA LYS A 162 -35.14 -1.27 12.34
C LYS A 162 -33.87 -1.45 11.50
N PHE A 163 -33.09 -2.50 11.75
CA PHE A 163 -31.91 -2.81 10.95
C PHE A 163 -32.33 -3.15 9.52
N SER A 164 -31.78 -2.43 8.52
CA SER A 164 -32.34 -2.42 7.16
C SER A 164 -31.30 -2.65 6.05
N ILE A 165 -30.09 -3.05 6.41
CA ILE A 165 -29.02 -3.20 5.42
C ILE A 165 -29.30 -4.41 4.52
N GLN A 166 -29.27 -4.18 3.21
CA GLN A 166 -29.36 -5.19 2.15
C GLN A 166 -28.12 -5.12 1.25
N SER A 167 -27.99 -6.02 0.28
CA SER A 167 -26.82 -6.08 -0.61
C SER A 167 -26.47 -4.75 -1.31
N ASN A 168 -27.46 -4.07 -1.90
CA ASN A 168 -27.27 -2.78 -2.57
C ASN A 168 -26.83 -1.70 -1.59
N LYS A 169 -27.48 -1.63 -0.42
CA LYS A 169 -27.11 -0.68 0.64
C LYS A 169 -25.72 -0.94 1.17
N MET A 170 -25.37 -2.20 1.42
CA MET A 170 -24.03 -2.59 1.83
C MET A 170 -22.98 -2.14 0.81
N SER A 171 -23.25 -2.34 -0.48
CA SER A 171 -22.34 -1.95 -1.56
C SER A 171 -22.01 -0.45 -1.50
N TYR A 172 -23.01 0.44 -1.54
CA TYR A 172 -22.75 1.89 -1.51
C TYR A 172 -22.27 2.40 -0.14
N VAL A 173 -22.66 1.77 0.97
CA VAL A 173 -22.15 2.10 2.31
C VAL A 173 -20.65 1.86 2.39
N ILE A 174 -20.17 0.74 1.84
CA ILE A 174 -18.74 0.43 1.79
C ILE A 174 -18.00 1.33 0.79
N SER A 175 -18.48 1.40 -0.45
CA SER A 175 -17.75 2.03 -1.56
C SER A 175 -17.85 3.56 -1.63
N HIS A 176 -18.98 4.15 -1.21
CA HIS A 176 -19.26 5.59 -1.30
C HIS A 176 -19.45 6.25 0.08
N GLY A 177 -19.33 5.47 1.15
CA GLY A 177 -19.40 5.92 2.54
C GLY A 177 -18.10 5.65 3.30
N LEU A 178 -18.02 4.49 3.94
CA LEU A 178 -16.94 4.14 4.87
C LEU A 178 -15.55 4.10 4.21
N GLY A 179 -15.44 3.57 2.99
CA GLY A 179 -14.18 3.55 2.24
C GLY A 179 -13.59 4.97 2.06
N PRO A 180 -14.32 5.90 1.40
CA PRO A 180 -13.90 7.29 1.28
C PRO A 180 -13.62 7.98 2.62
N TYR A 181 -14.39 7.68 3.67
CA TYR A 181 -14.13 8.18 5.03
C TYR A 181 -12.74 7.76 5.54
N PHE A 182 -12.41 6.47 5.47
CA PHE A 182 -11.11 5.97 5.93
C PHE A 182 -9.96 6.45 5.05
N LYS A 183 -10.17 6.54 3.73
CA LYS A 183 -9.19 7.15 2.81
C LYS A 183 -8.87 8.58 3.23
N LYS A 184 -9.90 9.39 3.49
CA LYS A 184 -9.72 10.78 3.92
C LYS A 184 -8.91 10.87 5.21
N LYS A 185 -9.16 10.02 6.20
CA LYS A 185 -8.35 9.97 7.43
C LYS A 185 -6.87 9.69 7.15
N ILE A 186 -6.57 8.76 6.24
CA ILE A 186 -5.19 8.46 5.85
C ILE A 186 -4.54 9.66 5.16
N ILE A 187 -5.24 10.29 4.21
CA ILE A 187 -4.75 11.46 3.49
C ILE A 187 -4.51 12.65 4.42
N ASP A 188 -5.44 12.93 5.33
CA ASP A 188 -5.33 14.00 6.31
C ASP A 188 -4.11 13.79 7.22
N ASP A 189 -3.79 12.55 7.58
CA ASP A 189 -2.61 12.24 8.38
C ASP A 189 -1.31 12.36 7.57
N VAL A 190 -1.28 11.84 6.34
CA VAL A 190 -0.11 11.96 5.45
C VAL A 190 0.21 13.43 5.16
N LYS A 191 -0.80 14.28 4.93
CA LYS A 191 -0.61 15.72 4.68
C LYS A 191 0.12 16.45 5.82
N LYS A 192 -0.10 16.02 7.07
CA LYS A 192 0.54 16.58 8.27
C LYS A 192 1.99 16.15 8.45
N THR A 193 2.47 15.15 7.71
CA THR A 193 3.85 14.68 7.81
C THR A 193 4.81 15.58 7.02
N ASP A 194 6.08 15.60 7.42
CA ASP A 194 7.14 16.25 6.65
C ASP A 194 7.40 15.47 5.36
N LYS A 195 7.58 14.15 5.51
CA LYS A 195 7.75 13.22 4.41
C LYS A 195 6.96 11.92 4.62
N PHE A 196 6.69 11.22 3.52
CA PHE A 196 6.10 9.88 3.50
C PHE A 196 6.75 9.01 2.42
N VAL A 197 6.63 7.69 2.56
CA VAL A 197 7.08 6.71 1.57
C VAL A 197 5.86 6.11 0.88
N LEU A 198 5.93 5.98 -0.46
CA LEU A 198 4.93 5.24 -1.23
C LEU A 198 5.48 3.84 -1.52
N ILE A 199 4.75 2.83 -1.07
CA ILE A 199 5.03 1.43 -1.39
C ILE A 199 4.01 0.99 -2.43
N PHE A 200 4.49 0.36 -3.51
CA PHE A 200 3.62 -0.17 -4.55
C PHE A 200 4.10 -1.53 -4.99
N ASP A 201 3.16 -2.36 -5.44
CA ASP A 201 3.46 -3.64 -6.04
C ASP A 201 2.30 -4.10 -6.95
N GLU A 202 2.63 -4.93 -7.93
CA GLU A 202 1.71 -5.46 -8.92
C GLU A 202 1.41 -6.94 -8.68
N GLN A 203 0.15 -7.32 -8.87
CA GLN A 203 -0.26 -8.72 -8.89
C GLN A 203 -1.34 -8.96 -9.93
N THR A 204 -1.56 -10.21 -10.31
CA THR A 204 -2.76 -10.63 -11.04
C THR A 204 -3.80 -11.13 -10.04
N ASN A 205 -5.00 -10.58 -10.08
CA ASN A 205 -6.09 -10.95 -9.17
C ASN A 205 -6.91 -12.15 -9.69
N ASN A 206 -7.85 -12.63 -8.87
CA ASN A 206 -8.73 -13.75 -9.23
C ASN A 206 -9.70 -13.45 -10.39
N GLN A 207 -9.84 -12.18 -10.79
CA GLN A 207 -10.58 -11.77 -12.00
C GLN A 207 -9.69 -11.76 -13.25
N ASN A 208 -8.46 -12.26 -13.16
CA ASN A 208 -7.43 -12.18 -14.20
C ASN A 208 -7.10 -10.74 -14.66
N LYS A 209 -7.20 -9.77 -13.73
CA LYS A 209 -6.80 -8.38 -13.95
C LYS A 209 -5.50 -8.09 -13.22
N LYS A 210 -4.60 -7.35 -13.86
CA LYS A 210 -3.45 -6.79 -13.14
C LYS A 210 -3.96 -5.71 -12.18
N GLN A 211 -3.51 -5.76 -10.93
CA GLN A 211 -3.83 -4.81 -9.88
C GLN A 211 -2.53 -4.22 -9.35
N LEU A 212 -2.47 -2.89 -9.34
CA LEU A 212 -1.42 -2.12 -8.68
C LEU A 212 -1.96 -1.66 -7.32
N ASP A 213 -1.43 -2.24 -6.24
CA ASP A 213 -1.73 -1.80 -4.89
C ASP A 213 -0.74 -0.71 -4.47
N MET A 214 -1.24 0.37 -3.87
CA MET A 214 -0.45 1.46 -3.33
C MET A 214 -0.72 1.64 -1.84
N TRP A 215 0.35 1.89 -1.09
CA TRP A 215 0.34 2.05 0.37
C TRP A 215 1.22 3.22 0.78
N PHE A 216 0.81 3.93 1.83
CA PHE A 216 1.65 4.94 2.47
C PHE A 216 2.33 4.35 3.70
N ARG A 217 3.62 4.64 3.84
CA ARG A 217 4.39 4.44 5.07
C ARG A 217 4.82 5.79 5.62
N TYR A 218 4.41 6.09 6.84
CA TYR A 218 4.65 7.39 7.46
C TYR A 218 4.64 7.31 8.99
N TRP A 219 5.14 8.35 9.65
CA TRP A 219 5.08 8.47 11.11
C TRP A 219 3.72 9.02 11.54
N CYS A 220 2.97 8.24 12.32
CA CYS A 220 1.68 8.68 12.84
C CYS A 220 1.85 9.45 14.16
N ASN A 221 1.44 10.71 14.18
CA ASN A 221 1.50 11.55 15.38
C ASN A 221 0.53 11.13 16.49
N GLU A 222 -0.57 10.46 16.16
CA GLU A 222 -1.54 9.94 17.13
C GLU A 222 -1.01 8.68 17.81
N LYS A 223 -0.52 7.71 17.02
CA LYS A 223 0.03 6.45 17.54
C LYS A 223 1.47 6.55 18.02
N LYS A 224 2.18 7.61 17.66
CA LYS A 224 3.63 7.81 17.91
C LYS A 224 4.49 6.66 17.38
N LEU A 225 4.11 6.09 16.24
CA LEU A 225 4.77 4.94 15.63
C LEU A 225 4.75 5.06 14.11
N VAL A 226 5.59 4.27 13.44
CA VAL A 226 5.53 4.12 11.98
C VAL A 226 4.34 3.24 11.62
N VAL A 227 3.55 3.68 10.65
CA VAL A 227 2.37 2.94 10.18
C VAL A 227 2.40 2.77 8.67
N ASN A 228 1.93 1.62 8.22
CA ASN A 228 1.65 1.34 6.82
C ASN A 228 0.13 1.32 6.64
N ARG A 229 -0.38 2.16 5.73
CA ARG A 229 -1.81 2.32 5.48
C ARG A 229 -2.11 2.12 4.00
N PHE A 230 -3.13 1.33 3.70
CA PHE A 230 -3.57 1.12 2.32
C PHE A 230 -4.08 2.43 1.73
N TYR A 231 -3.56 2.83 0.57
CA TYR A 231 -3.98 4.06 -0.10
C TYR A 231 -5.10 3.78 -1.12
N LYS A 232 -4.79 3.01 -2.15
CA LYS A 232 -5.73 2.60 -3.20
C LYS A 232 -5.16 1.44 -4.01
N THR A 233 -6.05 0.76 -4.73
CA THR A 233 -5.71 -0.20 -5.78
C THR A 233 -6.23 0.30 -7.11
N VAL A 234 -5.51 0.02 -8.19
CA VAL A 234 -5.90 0.36 -9.57
C VAL A 234 -5.74 -0.86 -10.45
N THR A 235 -6.75 -1.14 -11.26
CA THR A 235 -6.71 -2.20 -12.26
C THR A 235 -6.03 -1.71 -13.53
N LEU A 236 -5.07 -2.50 -14.02
CA LEU A 236 -4.25 -2.18 -15.20
C LEU A 236 -4.45 -3.24 -16.27
N GLY A 237 -4.45 -2.83 -17.53
CA GLY A 237 -4.23 -3.74 -18.66
C GLY A 237 -2.73 -3.99 -18.86
N HIS A 238 -2.02 -2.95 -19.29
CA HIS A 238 -0.56 -2.96 -19.38
C HIS A 238 0.07 -2.09 -18.29
N ALA A 239 1.05 -2.64 -17.59
CA ALA A 239 1.79 -1.96 -16.53
C ALA A 239 3.10 -1.37 -17.06
N TYR A 240 2.98 -0.30 -17.87
CA TYR A 240 4.15 0.46 -18.30
C TYR A 240 4.54 1.49 -17.24
N ALA A 241 5.84 1.74 -17.06
CA ALA A 241 6.35 2.72 -16.09
C ALA A 241 5.68 4.11 -16.26
N ARG A 242 5.47 4.54 -17.51
CA ARG A 242 4.77 5.80 -17.82
C ARG A 242 3.34 5.81 -17.29
N THR A 243 2.59 4.73 -17.53
CA THR A 243 1.20 4.60 -17.07
C THR A 243 1.11 4.64 -15.54
N ILE A 244 2.01 3.93 -14.85
CA ILE A 244 2.03 3.94 -13.39
C ILE A 244 2.42 5.32 -12.86
N ARG A 245 3.38 6.00 -13.49
CA ARG A 245 3.79 7.36 -13.15
C ARG A 245 2.63 8.33 -13.25
N ASP A 246 1.90 8.30 -14.36
CA ASP A 246 0.76 9.18 -14.59
C ASP A 246 -0.34 8.93 -13.54
N ILE A 247 -0.64 7.65 -13.24
CA ILE A 247 -1.59 7.26 -12.17
C ILE A 247 -1.17 7.82 -10.80
N ILE A 248 0.12 7.70 -10.42
CA ILE A 248 0.60 8.20 -9.13
C ILE A 248 0.44 9.72 -9.04
N ILE A 249 0.85 10.46 -10.09
CA ILE A 249 0.79 11.92 -10.12
C ILE A 249 -0.66 12.40 -10.09
N GLU A 250 -1.54 11.84 -10.91
CA GLU A 250 -2.97 12.20 -10.93
C GLU A 250 -3.65 11.88 -9.60
N SER A 251 -3.31 10.74 -8.98
CA SER A 251 -3.84 10.37 -7.67
C SER A 251 -3.40 11.36 -6.59
N PHE A 252 -2.13 11.76 -6.59
CA PHE A 252 -1.60 12.75 -5.64
C PHE A 252 -2.26 14.11 -5.85
N ALA A 253 -2.41 14.56 -7.10
CA ALA A 253 -3.10 15.80 -7.43
C ALA A 253 -4.57 15.78 -6.96
N THR A 254 -5.28 14.69 -7.23
CA THR A 254 -6.69 14.52 -6.84
C THR A 254 -6.88 14.55 -5.32
N ASP A 255 -5.99 13.91 -4.57
CA ASP A 255 -6.06 13.87 -3.11
C ASP A 255 -5.35 15.06 -2.45
N GLY A 256 -4.78 15.99 -3.23
CA GLY A 256 -4.06 17.18 -2.77
C GLY A 256 -2.77 16.87 -2.00
N LEU A 257 -2.08 15.79 -2.37
CA LEU A 257 -0.79 15.40 -1.80
C LEU A 257 0.35 16.09 -2.55
N ASP A 258 1.31 16.62 -1.80
CA ASP A 258 2.50 17.27 -2.35
C ASP A 258 3.55 16.20 -2.72
N LEU A 259 3.92 16.17 -4.01
CA LEU A 259 4.95 15.27 -4.52
C LEU A 259 6.32 15.52 -3.87
N LYS A 260 6.63 16.76 -3.43
CA LYS A 260 7.90 17.09 -2.74
C LYS A 260 8.04 16.42 -1.36
N LYS A 261 6.92 15.97 -0.79
CA LYS A 261 6.89 15.25 0.48
C LYS A 261 7.14 13.74 0.29
N LEU A 262 7.13 13.22 -0.93
CA LEU A 262 7.49 11.83 -1.19
C LEU A 262 8.98 11.64 -0.93
N LEU A 263 9.33 10.88 0.10
CA LEU A 263 10.72 10.59 0.45
C LEU A 263 11.32 9.54 -0.47
N MET A 264 10.57 8.46 -0.73
CA MET A 264 11.07 7.28 -1.40
C MET A 264 9.93 6.49 -2.03
N LEU A 265 10.25 5.80 -3.12
CA LEU A 265 9.45 4.73 -3.70
C LEU A 265 9.99 3.38 -3.25
N SER A 266 9.20 2.60 -2.54
CA SER A 266 9.59 1.26 -2.12
C SER A 266 9.27 0.25 -3.22
N ARG A 267 10.31 -0.22 -3.91
CA ARG A 267 10.23 -1.02 -5.14
C ARG A 267 11.05 -2.31 -5.09
N ASP A 268 10.73 -3.26 -5.96
CA ASP A 268 11.54 -4.42 -6.34
C ASP A 268 12.33 -4.16 -7.66
N ASN A 269 13.16 -5.11 -8.09
CA ASN A 269 14.17 -4.91 -9.16
C ASN A 269 13.75 -4.94 -10.64
N PRO A 270 12.50 -5.17 -11.06
CA PRO A 270 12.11 -5.06 -12.47
C PRO A 270 12.50 -3.72 -13.09
N ASN A 271 12.95 -3.77 -14.35
CA ASN A 271 13.35 -2.58 -15.12
C ASN A 271 12.23 -1.52 -15.19
N VAL A 272 10.97 -1.95 -15.21
CA VAL A 272 9.79 -1.06 -15.19
C VAL A 272 9.78 -0.21 -13.92
N ASN A 273 10.07 -0.79 -12.76
CA ASN A 273 10.02 -0.10 -11.47
C ASN A 273 11.23 0.82 -11.27
N ILE A 274 12.39 0.43 -11.78
CA ILE A 274 13.58 1.31 -11.85
C ILE A 274 13.30 2.52 -12.77
N ALA A 275 12.66 2.29 -13.93
CA ALA A 275 12.29 3.36 -14.84
C ALA A 275 11.25 4.30 -14.21
N LEU A 276 10.25 3.75 -13.53
CA LEU A 276 9.24 4.52 -12.79
C LEU A 276 9.90 5.42 -11.73
N GLU A 277 10.82 4.88 -10.93
CA GLU A 277 11.56 5.65 -9.93
C GLU A 277 12.30 6.83 -10.55
N LYS A 278 13.03 6.62 -11.65
CA LYS A 278 13.71 7.69 -12.39
C LYS A 278 12.75 8.75 -12.93
N MET A 279 11.58 8.33 -13.43
CA MET A 279 10.59 9.25 -13.97
C MET A 279 9.97 10.12 -12.87
N ILE A 280 9.64 9.55 -11.71
CA ILE A 280 9.13 10.30 -10.55
C ILE A 280 10.20 11.23 -9.98
N ASP A 281 11.45 10.77 -9.84
CA ASP A 281 12.58 11.59 -9.38
C ASP A 281 12.79 12.79 -10.31
N SER A 282 12.68 12.60 -11.63
CA SER A 282 12.75 13.70 -12.60
C SER A 282 11.63 14.73 -12.43
N GLU A 283 10.39 14.30 -12.15
CA GLU A 283 9.28 15.23 -11.87
C GLU A 283 9.49 15.99 -10.56
N MET A 284 10.07 15.34 -9.54
CA MET A 284 10.41 16.00 -8.27
C MET A 284 11.54 17.02 -8.44
N GLN A 285 12.55 16.72 -9.25
CA GLN A 285 13.69 17.61 -9.51
C GLN A 285 13.24 18.93 -10.17
N LYS A 286 12.25 18.88 -11.07
CA LYS A 286 11.62 20.09 -11.63
C LYS A 286 11.02 21.01 -10.57
N GLN A 287 10.69 20.48 -9.39
CA GLN A 287 10.13 21.24 -8.29
C GLN A 287 11.15 21.48 -7.15
N GLY A 288 12.44 21.22 -7.39
CA GLY A 288 13.52 21.43 -6.43
C GLY A 288 13.64 20.36 -5.34
N SER A 289 13.22 19.11 -5.59
CA SER A 289 13.35 17.99 -4.65
C SER A 289 13.81 16.71 -5.35
N SER A 290 14.08 15.64 -4.61
CA SER A 290 14.50 14.35 -5.16
C SER A 290 14.08 13.19 -4.26
N LEU A 291 14.06 11.99 -4.82
CA LEU A 291 13.86 10.76 -4.06
C LEU A 291 15.14 10.35 -3.34
N LEU A 292 14.98 9.83 -2.12
CA LEU A 292 16.04 9.15 -1.38
C LEU A 292 16.34 7.78 -2.00
N LYS A 293 17.60 7.55 -2.38
CA LYS A 293 18.04 6.31 -3.05
C LYS A 293 18.75 5.39 -2.06
N LEU A 294 18.01 4.51 -1.40
CA LEU A 294 18.59 3.48 -0.52
C LEU A 294 18.92 2.18 -1.27
N GLY A 295 18.27 1.97 -2.41
CA GLY A 295 18.41 0.78 -3.22
C GLY A 295 17.18 -0.12 -3.17
N SER A 296 17.40 -1.40 -3.39
CA SER A 296 16.40 -2.37 -3.72
C SER A 296 15.83 -3.13 -2.52
N CYS A 297 14.63 -3.71 -2.65
CA CYS A 297 14.11 -4.70 -1.70
C CYS A 297 15.13 -5.84 -1.48
N SER A 298 15.69 -5.91 -0.27
CA SER A 298 16.72 -6.90 0.10
C SER A 298 16.21 -8.33 0.03
N ILE A 299 14.93 -8.55 0.33
CA ILE A 299 14.29 -9.87 0.28
C ILE A 299 14.37 -10.46 -1.14
N HIS A 300 14.08 -9.65 -2.16
CA HIS A 300 14.15 -10.09 -3.56
C HIS A 300 15.59 -10.36 -4.01
N ILE A 301 16.56 -9.57 -3.52
CA ILE A 301 17.98 -9.79 -3.80
C ILE A 301 18.41 -11.17 -3.26
N VAL A 302 18.09 -11.46 -2.00
CA VAL A 302 18.44 -12.73 -1.36
C VAL A 302 17.74 -13.90 -2.06
N HIS A 303 16.44 -13.78 -2.33
CA HIS A 303 15.69 -14.80 -3.05
C HIS A 303 16.33 -15.14 -4.40
N ASN A 304 16.62 -14.13 -5.21
CA ASN A 304 17.22 -14.33 -6.52
C ASN A 304 18.65 -14.90 -6.41
N ALA A 305 19.42 -14.55 -5.40
CA ALA A 305 20.76 -15.11 -5.20
C ALA A 305 20.69 -16.64 -5.03
N PHE A 306 19.85 -17.13 -4.13
CA PHE A 306 19.67 -18.56 -3.90
C PHE A 306 19.04 -19.27 -5.10
N LYS A 307 18.07 -18.65 -5.76
CA LYS A 307 17.49 -19.19 -7.01
C LYS A 307 18.58 -19.42 -8.07
N ASN A 308 19.43 -18.43 -8.33
CA ASN A 308 20.53 -18.56 -9.29
C ASN A 308 21.54 -19.63 -8.85
N GLY A 309 21.83 -19.71 -7.55
CA GLY A 309 22.65 -20.77 -6.97
C GLY A 309 22.11 -22.16 -7.26
N LEU A 310 20.83 -22.43 -6.99
CA LEU A 310 20.24 -23.75 -7.25
C LEU A 310 20.21 -24.11 -8.73
N LEU A 311 19.91 -23.15 -9.62
CA LEU A 311 19.82 -23.39 -11.06
C LEU A 311 21.15 -23.87 -11.66
N ILE A 312 22.30 -23.51 -11.07
CA ILE A 312 23.61 -23.93 -11.58
C ILE A 312 23.93 -25.40 -11.29
N SER A 313 23.36 -25.95 -10.21
CA SER A 313 23.69 -27.28 -9.69
C SER A 313 23.13 -28.43 -10.53
N LYS A 314 22.19 -28.17 -11.43
CA LYS A 314 21.41 -29.19 -12.16
C LYS A 314 20.74 -30.24 -11.26
N TRP A 315 20.66 -30.02 -9.94
CA TRP A 315 20.06 -30.97 -9.00
C TRP A 315 18.54 -31.06 -9.10
N HIS A 316 17.91 -30.23 -9.95
CA HIS A 316 16.45 -30.17 -10.16
C HIS A 316 15.61 -30.11 -8.86
N VAL A 317 16.18 -29.58 -7.77
CA VAL A 317 15.55 -29.50 -6.45
C VAL A 317 14.20 -28.76 -6.52
N GLU A 318 14.11 -27.74 -7.37
CA GLU A 318 12.86 -27.02 -7.67
C GLU A 318 11.77 -27.97 -8.18
N ASN A 319 12.05 -28.73 -9.24
CA ASN A 319 11.10 -29.66 -9.84
C ASN A 319 10.71 -30.75 -8.84
N PHE A 320 11.71 -31.33 -8.16
CA PHE A 320 11.46 -32.38 -7.17
C PHE A 320 10.53 -31.92 -6.04
N CYS A 321 10.75 -30.74 -5.47
CA CYS A 321 9.89 -30.21 -4.42
C CYS A 321 8.48 -29.85 -4.93
N LEU A 322 8.35 -29.37 -6.17
CA LEU A 322 7.05 -29.12 -6.81
C LEU A 322 6.29 -30.42 -7.07
N ASP A 323 6.99 -31.46 -7.54
CA ASP A 323 6.45 -32.79 -7.78
C ASP A 323 6.01 -33.43 -6.46
N LEU A 324 6.83 -33.34 -5.40
CA LEU A 324 6.51 -33.83 -4.06
C LEU A 324 5.30 -33.11 -3.47
N TYR A 325 5.25 -31.78 -3.58
CA TYR A 325 4.08 -31.00 -3.16
C TYR A 325 2.83 -31.44 -3.91
N SER A 326 2.89 -31.56 -5.24
CA SER A 326 1.76 -31.98 -6.07
C SER A 326 1.32 -33.41 -5.75
N TRP A 327 2.27 -34.31 -5.51
CA TRP A 327 2.05 -35.71 -5.16
C TRP A 327 1.20 -35.87 -3.90
N PHE A 328 1.47 -35.08 -2.86
CA PHE A 328 0.69 -35.08 -1.63
C PHE A 328 -0.56 -34.21 -1.71
N LYS A 329 -0.51 -33.03 -2.36
CA LYS A 329 -1.67 -32.14 -2.48
C LYS A 329 -2.86 -32.84 -3.15
N CYS A 330 -2.59 -33.65 -4.17
CA CYS A 330 -3.61 -34.29 -4.99
C CYS A 330 -4.24 -35.54 -4.37
N SER A 331 -3.81 -35.99 -3.18
CA SER A 331 -4.36 -37.21 -2.54
C SER A 331 -4.59 -37.00 -1.04
N PRO A 332 -5.86 -37.00 -0.58
CA PRO A 332 -6.19 -36.93 0.84
C PRO A 332 -5.56 -38.08 1.65
N ALA A 333 -5.54 -39.31 1.11
CA ALA A 333 -4.92 -40.46 1.76
C ALA A 333 -3.42 -40.24 2.02
N ARG A 334 -2.69 -39.71 1.03
CA ARG A 334 -1.26 -39.41 1.20
C ARG A 334 -1.01 -38.28 2.19
N GLN A 335 -1.95 -37.33 2.33
CA GLN A 335 -1.84 -36.28 3.36
C GLN A 335 -2.07 -36.82 4.76
N GLU A 336 -2.95 -37.81 4.91
CA GLU A 336 -3.16 -38.54 6.16
C GLU A 336 -1.90 -39.34 6.52
N ASP A 337 -1.39 -40.15 5.60
CA ASP A 337 -0.14 -40.91 5.79
C ASP A 337 1.03 -39.99 6.16
N PHE A 338 1.18 -38.86 5.46
CA PHE A 338 2.22 -37.89 5.75
C PHE A 338 2.09 -37.25 7.14
N LYS A 339 0.86 -36.97 7.59
CA LYS A 339 0.62 -36.48 8.96
C LYS A 339 0.98 -37.53 10.00
N ASN A 340 0.62 -38.79 9.77
CA ASN A 340 0.92 -39.88 10.68
C ASN A 340 2.45 -40.07 10.83
N VAL A 341 3.19 -40.05 9.71
CA VAL A 341 4.66 -40.12 9.72
C VAL A 341 5.30 -38.88 10.39
N LEU A 342 4.75 -37.68 10.19
CA LEU A 342 5.25 -36.48 10.87
C LEU A 342 5.03 -36.52 12.38
N GLU A 343 3.90 -37.07 12.83
CA GLU A 343 3.61 -37.25 14.26
C GLU A 343 4.57 -38.25 14.92
N GLU A 344 5.12 -39.20 14.16
CA GLU A 344 6.19 -40.12 14.61
C GLU A 344 7.60 -39.49 14.62
N ILE A 345 7.88 -38.50 13.76
CA ILE A 345 9.25 -38.00 13.53
C ILE A 345 9.61 -36.75 14.37
N ASP A 346 8.69 -35.79 14.59
CA ASP A 346 8.85 -34.71 15.59
C ASP A 346 7.59 -33.82 15.67
N SER A 347 7.25 -33.35 16.87
CA SER A 347 6.12 -32.44 17.16
C SER A 347 6.31 -30.99 16.66
N LEU A 348 7.49 -30.66 16.13
CA LEU A 348 7.90 -29.30 15.75
C LEU A 348 7.71 -28.94 14.27
N LEU A 349 7.34 -29.90 13.41
CA LEU A 349 7.07 -29.65 11.98
C LEU A 349 5.60 -29.25 11.78
N GLU A 350 5.36 -28.16 11.02
CA GLU A 350 4.01 -27.74 10.66
C GLU A 350 3.27 -28.90 9.96
N LYS A 351 2.11 -29.32 10.49
CA LYS A 351 1.30 -30.49 10.06
C LYS A 351 0.68 -30.37 8.64
N THR A 352 1.17 -29.45 7.82
CA THR A 352 0.64 -29.15 6.48
C THR A 352 1.79 -29.01 5.50
N ILE A 353 1.74 -29.74 4.38
CA ILE A 353 2.66 -29.51 3.27
C ILE A 353 2.25 -28.18 2.63
N LEU A 354 2.99 -27.13 2.96
CA LEU A 354 2.82 -25.82 2.34
C LEU A 354 3.18 -25.89 0.86
N TYR A 355 2.46 -25.12 0.02
CA TYR A 355 2.83 -24.92 -1.38
C TYR A 355 4.30 -24.52 -1.47
N PHE A 356 5.09 -25.33 -2.18
CA PHE A 356 6.50 -25.05 -2.42
C PHE A 356 6.61 -23.85 -3.37
N SER A 357 6.52 -22.65 -2.80
CA SER A 357 6.86 -21.44 -3.51
C SER A 357 8.33 -21.16 -3.29
N ILE A 358 9.11 -21.33 -4.35
CA ILE A 358 10.52 -20.97 -4.39
C ILE A 358 10.71 -19.49 -4.02
N THR A 359 9.69 -18.66 -4.22
CA THR A 359 9.65 -17.25 -3.77
C THR A 359 9.80 -17.04 -2.25
N ARG A 360 9.68 -18.08 -1.40
CA ARG A 360 9.66 -17.95 0.07
C ARG A 360 10.59 -18.92 0.81
N TRP A 361 11.58 -19.50 0.14
CA TRP A 361 12.19 -20.77 0.55
C TRP A 361 13.25 -20.77 1.67
N ILE A 362 13.82 -19.64 2.11
CA ILE A 362 14.94 -19.68 3.10
C ILE A 362 14.69 -18.79 4.30
N LEU A 363 14.73 -19.42 5.50
CA LEU A 363 15.04 -18.91 6.86
C LEU A 363 14.36 -17.62 7.35
N MET A 364 13.59 -16.97 6.50
CA MET A 364 13.03 -15.67 6.71
C MET A 364 11.68 -15.76 7.39
N GLY A 365 11.10 -16.92 7.70
CA GLY A 365 9.85 -16.96 8.47
C GLY A 365 9.94 -16.14 9.78
N LYS A 366 11.08 -16.22 10.48
CA LYS A 366 11.38 -15.38 11.65
C LYS A 366 11.73 -13.92 11.29
N VAL A 367 12.41 -13.67 10.16
CA VAL A 367 12.80 -12.31 9.74
C VAL A 367 11.68 -11.53 9.05
N VAL A 368 10.84 -12.16 8.24
CA VAL A 368 9.57 -11.68 7.68
C VAL A 368 8.57 -11.33 8.78
N LYS A 369 8.52 -12.11 9.88
CA LYS A 369 7.78 -11.70 11.10
C LYS A 369 8.40 -10.46 11.75
N ARG A 370 9.71 -10.20 11.60
CA ARG A 370 10.41 -8.99 12.10
C ARG A 370 10.26 -7.77 11.18
N ILE A 371 10.11 -7.95 9.86
CA ILE A 371 10.00 -6.89 8.83
C ILE A 371 8.76 -5.97 9.00
N ILE A 372 7.80 -6.35 9.86
CA ILE A 372 6.63 -5.50 10.19
C ILE A 372 7.05 -4.24 10.95
N LYS A 373 8.20 -4.25 11.63
CA LYS A 373 8.72 -3.12 12.42
C LYS A 373 9.76 -2.33 11.62
N PRO A 374 10.03 -1.06 11.93
CA PRO A 374 11.17 -0.35 11.35
C PRO A 374 12.49 -1.04 11.70
N LEU A 375 13.15 -1.68 10.74
CA LEU A 375 14.43 -2.39 10.94
C LEU A 375 15.62 -1.71 10.27
N VAL A 376 15.45 -0.46 9.84
CA VAL A 376 16.48 0.27 9.09
C VAL A 376 17.81 0.38 9.86
N HIS A 377 17.73 0.41 11.20
CA HIS A 377 18.87 0.45 12.12
C HIS A 377 19.68 -0.86 12.21
N VAL A 378 19.14 -2.00 11.76
CA VAL A 378 19.87 -3.29 11.74
C VAL A 378 20.11 -3.80 10.33
N LEU A 379 19.45 -3.22 9.32
CA LEU A 379 19.44 -3.77 7.96
C LEU A 379 20.84 -3.94 7.36
N TYR A 380 21.72 -2.94 7.52
CA TYR A 380 23.10 -3.02 7.02
C TYR A 380 23.88 -4.18 7.66
N HIS A 381 23.77 -4.31 8.99
CA HIS A 381 24.41 -5.39 9.73
C HIS A 381 23.89 -6.76 9.29
N GLU A 382 22.56 -6.95 9.23
CA GLU A 382 21.94 -8.21 8.82
C GLU A 382 22.32 -8.61 7.38
N MET A 383 22.40 -7.66 6.45
CA MET A 383 22.88 -7.95 5.08
C MET A 383 24.37 -8.30 5.05
N THR A 384 25.18 -7.64 5.88
CA THR A 384 26.62 -7.92 6.00
C THR A 384 26.83 -9.33 6.55
N GLU A 385 26.12 -9.70 7.61
CA GLU A 385 26.26 -11.03 8.23
C GLU A 385 25.70 -12.14 7.35
N LEU A 386 24.58 -11.91 6.64
CA LEU A 386 24.11 -12.86 5.63
C LEU A 386 25.17 -13.09 4.54
N PHE A 387 25.79 -12.02 4.04
CA PHE A 387 26.81 -12.15 3.01
C PHE A 387 28.05 -12.86 3.57
N ARG A 388 28.48 -12.51 4.79
CA ARG A 388 29.56 -13.19 5.52
C ARG A 388 29.29 -14.67 5.70
N ASP A 389 28.08 -15.06 6.06
CA ASP A 389 27.67 -16.47 6.23
C ASP A 389 27.77 -17.25 4.93
N VAL A 390 27.31 -16.68 3.81
CA VAL A 390 27.44 -17.30 2.48
C VAL A 390 28.92 -17.47 2.12
N LEU A 391 29.73 -16.41 2.29
CA LEU A 391 31.15 -16.45 1.98
C LEU A 391 31.91 -17.46 2.85
N SER A 392 31.66 -17.47 4.15
CA SER A 392 32.31 -18.38 5.10
C SER A 392 31.96 -19.85 4.89
N SER A 393 30.92 -20.15 4.10
CA SER A 393 30.52 -21.52 3.76
C SER A 393 31.48 -22.20 2.78
N PHE A 394 32.25 -21.44 2.00
CA PHE A 394 33.21 -21.98 1.01
C PHE A 394 34.58 -21.29 1.01
N LEU A 395 34.72 -20.09 1.60
CA LEU A 395 35.99 -19.39 1.82
C LEU A 395 36.53 -19.64 3.22
N LYS A 396 37.86 -19.57 3.36
CA LYS A 396 38.54 -19.72 4.66
C LYS A 396 38.10 -18.63 5.63
N ILE A 397 38.06 -18.95 6.93
CA ILE A 397 37.52 -18.06 7.98
C ILE A 397 38.30 -16.75 8.05
N ASP A 398 39.63 -16.82 8.00
CA ASP A 398 40.55 -15.68 8.04
C ASP A 398 40.34 -14.68 6.89
N VAL A 399 39.85 -15.16 5.74
CA VAL A 399 39.55 -14.31 4.57
C VAL A 399 38.30 -13.45 4.80
N VAL A 400 37.38 -13.88 5.65
CA VAL A 400 36.04 -13.26 5.80
C VAL A 400 35.85 -12.63 7.18
N GLN A 401 36.50 -13.13 8.23
CA GLN A 401 36.35 -12.66 9.61
C GLN A 401 36.70 -11.17 9.76
N HIS A 402 35.96 -10.48 10.63
CA HIS A 402 36.16 -9.06 11.01
C HIS A 402 36.08 -8.01 9.87
N LYS A 403 35.93 -8.41 8.60
CA LYS A 403 35.74 -7.49 7.48
C LYS A 403 34.36 -6.80 7.55
N SER A 404 34.33 -5.50 7.32
CA SER A 404 33.12 -4.72 7.11
C SER A 404 32.39 -5.12 5.82
N GLY A 405 31.14 -4.71 5.65
CA GLY A 405 30.37 -5.00 4.43
C GLY A 405 31.06 -4.52 3.15
N GLN A 406 31.70 -3.35 3.18
CA GLN A 406 32.48 -2.82 2.04
C GLN A 406 33.72 -3.69 1.74
N GLU A 407 34.44 -4.12 2.76
CA GLU A 407 35.62 -4.98 2.59
C GLU A 407 35.25 -6.37 2.06
N LEU A 408 34.07 -6.89 2.42
CA LEU A 408 33.55 -8.15 1.87
C LEU A 408 33.28 -8.03 0.37
N LEU A 409 32.78 -6.88 -0.12
CA LEU A 409 32.58 -6.65 -1.55
C LEU A 409 33.90 -6.72 -2.35
N ASN A 410 35.04 -6.44 -1.73
CA ASN A 410 36.35 -6.44 -2.39
C ASN A 410 36.97 -7.84 -2.52
N ILE A 411 36.35 -8.89 -1.95
CA ILE A 411 36.88 -10.26 -2.03
C ILE A 411 36.62 -10.86 -3.42
N THR A 412 37.66 -11.43 -4.02
CA THR A 412 37.60 -12.17 -5.29
C THR A 412 37.20 -13.62 -5.02
N LEU A 413 36.02 -14.04 -5.47
CA LEU A 413 35.38 -15.29 -5.00
C LEU A 413 35.89 -16.55 -5.73
N ASP A 414 36.45 -16.38 -6.93
CA ASP A 414 36.95 -17.44 -7.83
C ASP A 414 38.43 -17.81 -7.58
N GLN A 415 39.08 -17.21 -6.58
CA GLN A 415 40.46 -17.47 -6.21
C GLN A 415 40.62 -18.73 -5.35
N SER A 416 41.15 -19.80 -5.96
CA SER A 416 41.28 -21.13 -5.33
C SER A 416 42.10 -21.15 -4.04
N ASN A 417 43.08 -20.25 -3.88
CA ASN A 417 43.89 -20.11 -2.67
C ASN A 417 43.08 -19.59 -1.47
N LEU A 418 41.93 -18.93 -1.70
CA LEU A 418 41.03 -18.43 -0.66
C LEU A 418 39.97 -19.46 -0.23
N TRP A 419 39.83 -20.54 -1.00
CA TRP A 419 38.80 -21.56 -0.75
C TRP A 419 39.16 -22.47 0.41
N ARG A 420 38.12 -22.95 1.08
CA ARG A 420 38.20 -24.09 1.98
C ARG A 420 38.51 -25.37 1.23
N SER A 421 39.13 -26.32 1.94
CA SER A 421 39.19 -27.69 1.45
C SER A 421 37.78 -28.29 1.34
N GLU A 422 37.60 -29.32 0.51
CA GLU A 422 36.27 -29.92 0.25
C GLU A 422 35.57 -30.36 1.55
N LYS A 423 36.31 -30.94 2.50
CA LYS A 423 35.77 -31.40 3.80
C LYS A 423 35.32 -30.27 4.73
N GLU A 424 35.80 -29.05 4.50
CA GLU A 424 35.50 -27.88 5.33
C GLU A 424 34.35 -27.04 4.75
N ILE A 425 33.86 -27.36 3.55
CA ILE A 425 32.68 -26.71 2.97
C ILE A 425 31.46 -27.00 3.85
N ARG A 426 30.71 -25.95 4.20
CA ARG A 426 29.57 -26.05 5.10
C ARG A 426 28.35 -26.63 4.38
N ILE A 427 28.04 -27.91 4.63
CA ILE A 427 26.86 -28.61 4.08
C ILE A 427 25.85 -29.08 5.15
N GLY A 428 26.23 -28.99 6.43
CA GLY A 428 25.43 -29.42 7.58
C GLY A 428 25.57 -30.92 7.90
N GLU A 429 25.39 -31.26 9.18
CA GLU A 429 25.63 -32.62 9.71
C GLU A 429 24.78 -33.70 9.05
N GLN A 430 23.50 -33.41 8.79
CA GLN A 430 22.60 -34.37 8.14
C GLN A 430 23.06 -34.69 6.71
N THR A 431 23.42 -33.67 5.94
CA THR A 431 23.95 -33.83 4.58
C THR A 431 25.26 -34.61 4.61
N THR A 432 26.17 -34.29 5.54
CA THR A 432 27.44 -35.02 5.73
C THR A 432 27.22 -36.52 5.94
N LYS A 433 26.24 -36.89 6.78
CA LYS A 433 25.87 -38.30 6.99
C LYS A 433 25.33 -38.96 5.71
N LEU A 434 24.44 -38.28 4.99
CA LEU A 434 23.85 -38.80 3.75
C LEU A 434 24.89 -39.01 2.64
N ILE A 435 25.83 -38.07 2.48
CA ILE A 435 26.85 -38.20 1.45
C ILE A 435 27.97 -39.16 1.85
N SER A 436 28.04 -39.59 3.10
CA SER A 436 29.12 -40.49 3.58
C SER A 436 29.11 -41.85 2.85
N SER A 437 27.94 -42.29 2.38
CA SER A 437 27.76 -43.53 1.59
C SER A 437 28.14 -43.39 0.12
N LEU A 438 28.33 -42.18 -0.40
CA LEU A 438 28.71 -41.95 -1.79
C LEU A 438 30.17 -42.36 -2.06
N ASN A 439 30.46 -42.74 -3.30
CA ASN A 439 31.81 -43.05 -3.74
C ASN A 439 32.69 -41.77 -3.86
N PHE A 440 33.98 -41.94 -4.12
CA PHE A 440 34.93 -40.82 -4.17
C PHE A 440 34.57 -39.78 -5.24
N ASP A 441 34.25 -40.24 -6.46
CA ASP A 441 33.97 -39.35 -7.59
C ASP A 441 32.63 -38.61 -7.39
N GLU A 442 31.61 -39.29 -6.84
CA GLU A 442 30.33 -38.70 -6.48
C GLU A 442 30.49 -37.61 -5.40
N LYS A 443 31.27 -37.89 -4.33
CA LYS A 443 31.56 -36.91 -3.27
C LYS A 443 32.28 -35.69 -3.85
N LYS A 444 33.29 -35.91 -4.69
CA LYS A 444 34.04 -34.84 -5.32
C LYS A 444 33.14 -33.98 -6.21
N SER A 445 32.32 -34.60 -7.05
CA SER A 445 31.33 -33.89 -7.88
C SER A 445 30.35 -33.08 -7.02
N PHE A 446 29.83 -33.67 -5.95
CA PHE A 446 28.91 -33.00 -5.02
C PHE A 446 29.55 -31.74 -4.40
N TYR A 447 30.77 -31.83 -3.88
CA TYR A 447 31.44 -30.67 -3.28
C TYR A 447 31.80 -29.59 -4.31
N GLN A 448 32.12 -29.98 -5.55
CA GLN A 448 32.32 -29.03 -6.65
C GLN A 448 31.02 -28.28 -6.97
N ASP A 449 29.90 -28.98 -7.05
CA ASP A 449 28.59 -28.38 -7.27
C ASP A 449 28.19 -27.43 -6.12
N VAL A 450 28.35 -27.87 -4.86
CA VAL A 450 28.08 -27.03 -3.67
C VAL A 450 28.92 -25.75 -3.70
N ARG A 451 30.21 -25.86 -4.02
CA ARG A 451 31.08 -24.67 -4.12
C ARG A 451 30.56 -23.72 -5.19
N LYS A 452 30.22 -24.25 -6.37
CA LYS A 452 29.69 -23.45 -7.49
C LYS A 452 28.35 -22.79 -7.13
N ILE A 453 27.49 -23.47 -6.38
CA ILE A 453 26.25 -22.90 -5.83
C ILE A 453 26.58 -21.70 -4.94
N TYR A 454 27.45 -21.87 -3.93
CA TYR A 454 27.79 -20.79 -3.00
C TYR A 454 28.51 -19.63 -3.68
N GLU A 455 29.41 -19.90 -4.62
CA GLU A 455 30.08 -18.89 -5.43
C GLU A 455 29.08 -18.09 -6.26
N THR A 456 28.10 -18.76 -6.88
CA THR A 456 27.03 -18.10 -7.65
C THR A 456 26.16 -17.21 -6.76
N ILE A 457 25.78 -17.70 -5.57
CA ILE A 457 25.04 -16.92 -4.58
C ILE A 457 25.87 -15.71 -4.14
N GLY A 458 27.13 -15.92 -3.77
CA GLY A 458 28.06 -14.90 -3.32
C GLY A 458 28.28 -13.81 -4.35
N ASN A 459 28.50 -14.17 -5.61
CA ASN A 459 28.64 -13.22 -6.73
C ASN A 459 27.35 -12.42 -6.96
N TYR A 460 26.18 -13.07 -6.87
CA TYR A 460 24.91 -12.37 -6.98
C TYR A 460 24.70 -11.37 -5.82
N LEU A 461 24.98 -11.77 -4.58
CA LEU A 461 24.87 -10.89 -3.42
C LEU A 461 25.86 -9.73 -3.50
N LYS A 462 27.13 -9.99 -3.82
CA LYS A 462 28.18 -8.98 -4.03
C LYS A 462 27.76 -7.92 -5.04
N LYS A 463 27.09 -8.32 -6.13
CA LYS A 463 26.64 -7.40 -7.18
C LYS A 463 25.43 -6.56 -6.78
N ASN A 464 24.55 -7.06 -5.93
CA ASN A 464 23.21 -6.49 -5.73
C ASN A 464 22.94 -5.94 -4.32
N LEU A 465 23.70 -6.36 -3.29
CA LEU A 465 23.55 -5.80 -1.95
C LEU A 465 24.18 -4.40 -1.87
N PRO A 466 23.49 -3.40 -1.30
CA PRO A 466 23.99 -2.03 -1.18
C PRO A 466 24.95 -1.86 0.00
N LEU A 467 25.97 -2.73 0.13
CA LEU A 467 26.93 -2.67 1.26
C LEU A 467 27.96 -1.54 1.13
N ASP A 468 28.03 -0.90 -0.04
CA ASP A 468 28.75 0.33 -0.33
C ASP A 468 27.97 1.60 0.07
N ASN A 469 26.66 1.50 0.32
CA ASN A 469 25.80 2.63 0.65
C ASN A 469 26.09 3.19 2.06
N ILE A 470 26.73 4.37 2.09
CA ILE A 470 27.12 5.08 3.32
C ILE A 470 25.91 5.43 4.19
N LEU A 471 24.82 5.92 3.59
CA LEU A 471 23.61 6.28 4.32
C LEU A 471 23.08 5.04 5.05
N LEU A 472 22.91 3.93 4.33
CA LEU A 472 22.41 2.69 4.90
C LEU A 472 23.28 2.15 6.04
N ARG A 473 24.60 2.26 5.90
CA ARG A 473 25.55 1.94 6.98
C ARG A 473 25.35 2.85 8.19
N ASP A 474 25.21 4.15 7.97
CA ASP A 474 25.12 5.15 9.05
C ASP A 474 23.75 5.12 9.76
N LEU A 475 22.69 4.60 9.12
CA LEU A 475 21.38 4.38 9.75
C LEU A 475 21.42 3.45 10.97
N GLN A 476 22.49 2.67 11.13
CA GLN A 476 22.73 1.89 12.36
C GLN A 476 22.81 2.76 13.62
N VAL A 477 23.14 4.06 13.47
CA VAL A 477 23.20 5.04 14.57
C VAL A 477 21.89 5.18 15.35
N LEU A 478 20.77 4.76 14.76
CA LEU A 478 19.45 4.79 15.39
C LEU A 478 19.27 3.72 16.47
N ASN A 479 20.18 2.73 16.54
CA ASN A 479 20.13 1.71 17.58
C ASN A 479 20.37 2.36 18.95
N TYR A 480 19.63 1.92 19.97
CA TYR A 480 19.77 2.44 21.33
C TYR A 480 21.19 2.26 21.89
N SER A 481 21.96 1.28 21.42
CA SER A 481 23.36 1.09 21.81
C SER A 481 24.33 2.07 21.15
N SER A 482 23.94 2.73 20.06
CA SER A 482 24.84 3.59 19.29
C SER A 482 25.12 4.95 19.93
N LYS A 483 24.37 5.35 20.97
CA LYS A 483 24.64 6.61 21.68
C LYS A 483 26.01 6.67 22.38
N SER A 484 26.63 5.51 22.65
CA SER A 484 27.97 5.43 23.21
C SER A 484 29.09 5.33 22.16
N ASP A 485 28.75 5.33 20.87
CA ASP A 485 29.73 5.31 19.78
C ASP A 485 30.31 6.71 19.57
N ALA A 486 31.63 6.83 19.62
CA ALA A 486 32.37 8.09 19.40
C ALA A 486 32.09 8.71 18.02
N THR A 487 31.74 7.90 17.02
CA THR A 487 31.44 8.35 15.65
C THR A 487 29.95 8.61 15.40
N SER A 488 29.10 8.46 16.42
CA SER A 488 27.64 8.59 16.27
C SER A 488 27.19 9.97 15.81
N ASN A 489 27.87 11.03 16.25
CA ASN A 489 27.55 12.40 15.85
C ASN A 489 27.76 12.62 14.34
N ASP A 490 28.90 12.20 13.81
CA ASP A 490 29.16 12.32 12.37
C ASP A 490 28.16 11.50 11.54
N LYS A 491 27.78 10.31 12.03
CA LYS A 491 26.78 9.45 11.38
C LYS A 491 25.41 10.14 11.34
N ILE A 492 24.92 10.69 12.46
CA ILE A 492 23.60 11.32 12.47
C ILE A 492 23.56 12.55 11.56
N LEU A 493 24.65 13.32 11.47
CA LEU A 493 24.73 14.48 10.58
C LEU A 493 24.77 14.08 9.11
N ARG A 494 25.50 13.01 8.75
CA ARG A 494 25.46 12.47 7.37
C ARG A 494 24.07 11.95 7.01
N VAL A 495 23.37 11.30 7.95
CA VAL A 495 21.97 10.88 7.75
C VAL A 495 21.06 12.08 7.52
N ALA A 496 21.20 13.15 8.32
CA ALA A 496 20.38 14.35 8.17
C ALA A 496 20.57 15.05 6.82
N ARG A 497 21.82 15.19 6.38
CA ARG A 497 22.16 15.79 5.08
C ARG A 497 21.73 14.94 3.89
N ALA A 498 21.58 13.63 4.07
CA ALA A 498 21.15 12.74 3.01
C ALA A 498 19.66 12.83 2.70
N ILE A 499 18.82 13.36 3.62
CA ILE A 499 17.39 13.49 3.40
C ILE A 499 17.08 14.79 2.64
N PRO A 500 16.51 14.72 1.42
CA PRO A 500 16.27 15.91 0.60
C PRO A 500 15.30 16.92 1.23
N ASN A 501 15.75 18.16 1.37
CA ASN A 501 14.97 19.31 1.83
C ASN A 501 14.32 19.12 3.21
N LEU A 502 14.95 18.38 4.12
CA LEU A 502 14.41 18.20 5.48
C LEU A 502 14.87 19.29 6.44
N PHE A 503 16.12 19.74 6.31
CA PHE A 503 16.75 20.69 7.22
C PHE A 503 17.44 21.83 6.47
N ASP A 504 17.42 23.01 7.07
CA ASP A 504 18.34 24.10 6.76
C ASP A 504 19.63 24.02 7.60
N ASP A 505 20.63 24.85 7.28
CA ASP A 505 21.93 24.83 7.96
C ASP A 505 21.82 25.09 9.47
N LYS A 506 20.89 25.96 9.90
CA LYS A 506 20.67 26.28 11.31
C LYS A 506 20.03 25.10 12.06
N GLU A 507 19.11 24.38 11.43
CA GLU A 507 18.54 23.17 12.00
C GLU A 507 19.58 22.05 12.14
N ILE A 508 20.56 21.95 11.22
CA ILE A 508 21.66 20.98 11.35
C ILE A 508 22.54 21.26 12.59
N ASP A 509 22.81 22.52 12.90
CA ASP A 509 23.53 22.88 14.14
C ASP A 509 22.73 22.51 15.39
N ASN A 510 21.42 22.78 15.39
CA ASN A 510 20.53 22.38 16.48
C ASN A 510 20.47 20.86 16.66
N LEU A 511 20.44 20.10 15.56
CA LEU A 511 20.46 18.64 15.59
C LEU A 511 21.72 18.11 16.27
N THR A 512 22.88 18.72 15.97
CA THR A 512 24.17 18.36 16.58
C THR A 512 24.09 18.49 18.10
N ASN A 513 23.58 19.62 18.58
CA ASN A 513 23.43 19.89 20.01
C ASN A 513 22.44 18.91 20.68
N GLU A 514 21.28 18.69 20.06
CA GLU A 514 20.28 17.75 20.57
C GLU A 514 20.81 16.31 20.62
N TRP A 515 21.59 15.88 19.62
CA TRP A 515 22.19 14.55 19.60
C TRP A 515 23.18 14.36 20.76
N ILE A 516 24.07 15.32 20.98
CA ILE A 516 25.03 15.28 22.10
C ILE A 516 24.28 15.19 23.43
N LEU A 517 23.25 16.01 23.63
CA LEU A 517 22.42 15.96 24.84
C LEU A 517 21.72 14.61 25.02
N TYR A 518 21.26 13.99 23.92
CA TYR A 518 20.68 12.65 23.94
C TYR A 518 21.71 11.56 24.30
N CYS A 519 22.96 11.69 23.87
CA CYS A 519 24.03 10.77 24.25
C CYS A 519 24.26 10.71 25.77
N PHE A 520 24.04 11.82 26.48
CA PHE A 520 24.11 11.87 27.95
C PHE A 520 22.80 11.52 28.66
N GLU A 521 21.70 11.33 27.93
CA GLU A 521 20.39 11.07 28.54
C GLU A 521 20.31 9.69 29.21
N SER A 522 19.74 9.62 30.40
CA SER A 522 19.49 8.33 31.06
C SER A 522 18.29 7.64 30.40
N ILE A 523 18.48 6.39 29.97
CA ILE A 523 17.45 5.61 29.26
C ILE A 523 16.94 4.51 30.19
N ASP A 524 15.63 4.46 30.38
CA ASP A 524 14.95 3.39 31.12
C ASP A 524 14.98 2.08 30.30
N GLU A 525 15.46 0.99 30.92
CA GLU A 525 15.53 -0.35 30.30
C GLU A 525 14.14 -0.83 29.83
N SER A 526 13.07 -0.39 30.49
CA SER A 526 11.68 -0.72 30.14
C SER A 526 11.23 -0.14 28.79
N TRP A 527 11.97 0.84 28.24
CA TRP A 527 11.72 1.37 26.89
C TRP A 527 12.29 0.48 25.79
N ILE A 528 13.23 -0.40 26.15
CA ILE A 528 13.93 -1.32 25.24
C ILE A 528 13.34 -2.73 25.39
N ILE A 529 13.20 -3.21 26.64
CA ILE A 529 12.74 -4.56 26.95
C ILE A 529 11.24 -4.56 27.25
N LYS A 530 10.49 -5.30 26.43
CA LYS A 530 9.05 -5.49 26.58
C LYS A 530 8.71 -6.59 27.58
N ASP A 531 9.44 -7.70 27.54
CA ASP A 531 9.16 -8.88 28.35
C ASP A 531 10.41 -9.77 28.47
N LYS A 532 10.50 -10.56 29.54
CA LYS A 532 11.53 -11.58 29.75
C LYS A 532 10.78 -12.87 30.12
N TYR A 533 10.95 -13.93 29.32
CA TYR A 533 10.24 -15.20 29.53
C TYR A 533 11.15 -16.40 29.24
N VAL A 534 10.87 -17.53 29.90
CA VAL A 534 11.57 -18.79 29.67
C VAL A 534 10.74 -19.63 28.70
N ASP A 535 11.34 -20.20 27.66
CA ASP A 535 10.64 -21.11 26.76
C ASP A 535 10.45 -22.51 27.36
N SER A 536 9.75 -23.39 26.63
CA SER A 536 9.51 -24.77 27.03
C SER A 536 10.79 -25.60 27.21
N ASN A 537 11.94 -25.13 26.70
CA ASN A 537 13.24 -25.79 26.78
C ASN A 537 14.10 -25.22 27.92
N GLY A 538 13.57 -24.31 28.74
CA GLY A 538 14.31 -23.71 29.85
C GLY A 538 15.26 -22.59 29.43
N LEU A 539 15.15 -22.06 28.20
CA LEU A 539 16.00 -20.98 27.71
C LEU A 539 15.38 -19.61 27.98
N ASP A 540 16.16 -18.68 28.51
CA ASP A 540 15.76 -17.28 28.71
C ASP A 540 15.63 -16.54 27.37
N HIS A 541 14.47 -15.92 27.15
CA HIS A 541 14.19 -15.09 25.99
C HIS A 541 13.82 -13.67 26.39
N ILE A 542 14.46 -12.70 25.73
CA ILE A 542 14.12 -11.28 25.86
C ILE A 542 13.28 -10.86 24.66
N LYS A 543 12.12 -10.28 24.95
CA LYS A 543 11.25 -9.66 23.95
C LYS A 543 11.48 -8.16 23.94
N TYR A 544 11.95 -7.63 22.82
CA TYR A 544 12.22 -6.20 22.67
C TYR A 544 11.00 -5.42 22.15
N HIS A 545 10.89 -4.17 22.60
CA HIS A 545 10.04 -3.18 21.94
C HIS A 545 10.53 -2.90 20.51
N SER A 546 9.67 -2.33 19.67
CA SER A 546 10.09 -1.87 18.35
C SER A 546 10.91 -0.58 18.47
N ILE A 547 11.82 -0.33 17.51
CA ILE A 547 12.72 0.82 17.59
C ILE A 547 11.96 2.17 17.56
N ASP A 548 10.83 2.23 16.85
CA ASP A 548 9.95 3.40 16.83
C ASP A 548 9.25 3.63 18.17
N TYR A 549 8.94 2.57 18.93
CA TYR A 549 8.46 2.71 20.31
C TYR A 549 9.53 3.33 21.20
N TYR A 550 10.77 2.83 21.13
CA TYR A 550 11.90 3.40 21.86
C TYR A 550 12.04 4.90 21.59
N TRP A 551 12.13 5.29 20.31
CA TRP A 551 12.24 6.68 19.91
C TRP A 551 11.01 7.53 20.31
N SER A 552 9.81 6.95 20.30
CA SER A 552 8.61 7.63 20.78
C SER A 552 8.71 8.06 22.26
N LYS A 553 9.40 7.25 23.09
CA LYS A 553 9.67 7.57 24.49
C LYS A 553 10.72 8.65 24.63
N VAL A 554 11.80 8.58 23.84
CA VAL A 554 12.80 9.67 23.78
C VAL A 554 12.14 11.01 23.42
N PHE A 555 11.23 11.03 22.44
CA PHE A 555 10.52 12.26 22.04
C PHE A 555 9.49 12.75 23.05
N SER A 556 9.14 11.93 24.05
CA SER A 556 8.24 12.34 25.13
C SER A 556 8.95 13.05 26.27
N ILE A 557 10.29 13.10 26.25
CA ILE A 557 11.09 13.83 27.24
C ILE A 557 10.86 15.34 27.05
N LEU A 558 10.47 15.99 28.15
CA LEU A 558 10.22 17.42 28.21
C LEU A 558 11.38 18.14 28.88
N THR A 559 11.59 19.40 28.50
CA THR A 559 12.43 20.33 29.25
C THR A 559 11.75 20.69 30.57
N SER A 560 12.48 21.37 31.46
CA SER A 560 11.92 21.93 32.70
C SER A 560 10.70 22.83 32.46
N ASN A 561 10.58 23.40 31.26
CA ASN A 561 9.53 24.34 30.90
C ASN A 561 8.33 23.64 30.20
N GLY A 562 8.32 22.30 30.16
CA GLY A 562 7.24 21.50 29.58
C GLY A 562 7.24 21.43 28.04
N THR A 563 8.27 21.95 27.37
CA THR A 563 8.42 21.83 25.91
C THR A 563 9.16 20.56 25.52
N PRO A 564 8.93 19.96 24.33
CA PRO A 564 9.69 18.79 23.90
C PRO A 564 11.19 19.11 23.82
N LYS A 565 12.02 18.24 24.42
CA LYS A 565 13.47 18.43 24.56
C LYS A 565 14.25 18.22 23.26
N TYR A 566 13.78 17.30 22.41
CA TYR A 566 14.50 16.81 21.22
C TYR A 566 13.67 17.04 19.95
N GLN A 567 13.41 18.29 19.58
CA GLN A 567 12.48 18.62 18.49
C GLN A 567 13.08 18.34 17.11
N THR A 568 14.30 18.82 16.88
CA THR A 568 15.01 18.66 15.60
C THR A 568 15.41 17.19 15.39
N LEU A 569 15.85 16.53 16.45
CA LEU A 569 16.13 15.10 16.46
C LEU A 569 14.86 14.30 16.19
N ALA A 570 13.73 14.62 16.83
CA ALA A 570 12.46 13.97 16.52
C ALA A 570 12.07 14.15 15.05
N LYS A 571 12.24 15.35 14.48
CA LYS A 571 11.99 15.61 13.05
C LYS A 571 12.84 14.70 12.16
N LEU A 572 14.14 14.53 12.45
CA LEU A 572 15.01 13.65 11.68
C LEU A 572 14.55 12.19 11.78
N ILE A 573 14.47 11.67 13.00
CA ILE A 573 14.29 10.24 13.25
C ILE A 573 12.93 9.77 12.74
N ARG A 574 11.86 10.57 12.85
CA ARG A 574 10.54 10.24 12.28
C ARG A 574 10.60 10.03 10.77
N ASN A 575 11.37 10.84 10.05
CA ASN A 575 11.54 10.74 8.59
C ASN A 575 12.52 9.64 8.18
N VAL A 576 13.45 9.27 9.06
CA VAL A 576 14.36 8.15 8.84
C VAL A 576 13.69 6.78 9.07
N LEU A 577 12.88 6.64 10.13
CA LEU A 577 12.25 5.35 10.48
C LEU A 577 11.20 4.88 9.46
N ILE A 578 10.68 5.81 8.65
CA ILE A 578 9.73 5.50 7.57
C ILE A 578 10.40 4.97 6.31
N VAL A 579 11.73 5.07 6.20
CA VAL A 579 12.49 4.50 5.08
C VAL A 579 12.19 3.00 5.00
N ALA A 580 11.65 2.59 3.85
CA ALA A 580 11.30 1.20 3.61
C ALA A 580 12.55 0.34 3.36
N HIS A 581 12.50 -0.89 3.84
CA HIS A 581 13.58 -1.87 3.76
C HIS A 581 13.10 -3.20 3.17
N GLY A 582 11.90 -3.21 2.57
CA GLY A 582 11.27 -4.35 1.93
C GLY A 582 9.80 -4.09 1.59
N ASN A 583 9.25 -4.83 0.63
CA ASN A 583 7.86 -4.71 0.16
C ASN A 583 6.89 -5.71 0.81
N ALA A 584 7.33 -6.41 1.87
CA ALA A 584 6.56 -7.49 2.50
C ALA A 584 5.15 -7.06 3.00
N ASP A 585 4.94 -5.78 3.33
CA ASP A 585 3.61 -5.28 3.71
C ASP A 585 2.61 -5.28 2.54
N VAL A 586 3.07 -4.99 1.32
CA VAL A 586 2.22 -5.00 0.12
C VAL A 586 1.97 -6.43 -0.33
N GLU A 587 2.99 -7.30 -0.26
CA GLU A 587 2.83 -8.74 -0.52
C GLU A 587 1.80 -9.39 0.44
N ARG A 588 1.76 -8.96 1.71
CA ARG A 588 0.69 -9.36 2.64
C ARG A 588 -0.66 -8.77 2.26
N GLY A 589 -0.67 -7.56 1.71
CA GLY A 589 -1.85 -6.96 1.08
C GLY A 589 -2.45 -7.86 -0.01
N PHE A 590 -1.64 -8.62 -0.74
CA PHE A 590 -2.14 -9.52 -1.77
C PHE A 590 -2.96 -10.69 -1.20
N SER A 591 -2.55 -11.25 -0.07
CA SER A 591 -3.37 -12.24 0.66
C SER A 591 -4.72 -11.66 1.07
N ILE A 592 -4.77 -10.41 1.56
CA ILE A 592 -6.03 -9.74 1.87
C ILE A 592 -6.88 -9.55 0.60
N ASN A 593 -6.27 -9.23 -0.56
CA ASN A 593 -7.02 -9.13 -1.83
C ASN A 593 -7.63 -10.47 -2.23
N SER A 594 -6.93 -11.59 -2.06
CA SER A 594 -7.48 -12.93 -2.33
C SER A 594 -8.69 -13.28 -1.43
N HIS A 595 -8.74 -12.75 -0.20
CA HIS A 595 -9.90 -12.90 0.70
C HIS A 595 -11.04 -11.93 0.41
N ILE A 596 -10.78 -10.82 -0.31
CA ILE A 596 -11.79 -9.84 -0.69
C ILE A 596 -12.43 -10.22 -2.03
N VAL A 597 -11.61 -10.58 -3.01
CA VAL A 597 -12.01 -10.99 -4.37
C VAL A 597 -12.03 -12.51 -4.41
N THR A 598 -13.03 -13.11 -3.78
CA THR A 598 -13.27 -14.56 -3.80
C THR A 598 -13.97 -14.99 -5.09
N ASP A 599 -14.06 -16.30 -5.32
CA ASP A 599 -14.80 -16.86 -6.46
C ASP A 599 -16.28 -16.41 -6.47
N ASP A 600 -16.88 -16.30 -5.29
CA ASP A 600 -18.25 -15.77 -5.09
C ASP A 600 -18.37 -14.24 -5.25
N ARG A 601 -17.26 -13.52 -5.45
CA ARG A 601 -17.18 -12.05 -5.52
C ARG A 601 -16.39 -11.55 -6.74
N THR A 602 -16.36 -12.34 -7.81
CA THR A 602 -15.65 -12.02 -9.06
C THR A 602 -16.21 -10.83 -9.84
N LEU A 603 -17.37 -10.28 -9.46
CA LEU A 603 -17.98 -9.11 -10.12
C LEU A 603 -17.73 -7.77 -9.39
N LEU A 604 -16.86 -7.74 -8.37
CA LEU A 604 -16.54 -6.49 -7.68
C LEU A 604 -15.87 -5.48 -8.62
N SER A 605 -16.38 -4.25 -8.62
CA SER A 605 -15.76 -3.10 -9.30
C SER A 605 -14.52 -2.62 -8.55
N GLU A 606 -13.64 -1.88 -9.23
CA GLU A 606 -12.46 -1.25 -8.61
C GLU A 606 -12.85 -0.37 -7.41
N THR A 607 -13.93 0.42 -7.51
CA THR A 607 -14.48 1.23 -6.40
C THR A 607 -14.88 0.37 -5.21
N SER A 608 -15.49 -0.79 -5.47
CA SER A 608 -15.89 -1.73 -4.42
C SER A 608 -14.68 -2.36 -3.72
N ILE A 609 -13.66 -2.77 -4.49
CA ILE A 609 -12.42 -3.34 -3.95
C ILE A 609 -11.71 -2.29 -3.10
N ASN A 610 -11.57 -1.06 -3.59
CA ASN A 610 -11.02 0.06 -2.82
C ASN A 610 -11.80 0.30 -1.53
N GLY A 611 -13.14 0.35 -1.59
CA GLY A 611 -13.99 0.51 -0.42
C GLY A 611 -13.76 -0.56 0.64
N LEU A 612 -13.78 -1.84 0.24
CA LEU A 612 -13.54 -2.97 1.14
C LEU A 612 -12.15 -2.92 1.77
N ARG A 613 -11.13 -2.60 0.97
CA ARG A 613 -9.74 -2.51 1.41
C ARG A 613 -9.51 -1.39 2.41
N LEU A 614 -10.07 -0.21 2.14
CA LEU A 614 -9.99 0.94 3.03
C LEU A 614 -10.73 0.69 4.35
N VAL A 615 -11.87 0.00 4.31
CA VAL A 615 -12.60 -0.40 5.52
C VAL A 615 -11.81 -1.44 6.31
N HIS A 616 -11.28 -2.48 5.65
CA HIS A 616 -10.45 -3.49 6.29
C HIS A 616 -9.20 -2.88 6.94
N ASP A 617 -8.49 -1.98 6.24
CA ASP A 617 -7.38 -1.20 6.80
C ASP A 617 -7.82 -0.35 8.00
N GLY A 618 -8.98 0.31 7.91
CA GLY A 618 -9.59 1.08 9.00
C GLY A 618 -9.88 0.23 10.24
N VAL A 619 -10.45 -0.96 10.07
CA VAL A 619 -10.71 -1.92 11.18
C VAL A 619 -9.41 -2.37 11.83
N LYS A 620 -8.40 -2.71 11.02
CA LYS A 620 -7.07 -3.06 11.53
C LYS A 620 -6.45 -1.91 12.31
N TYR A 621 -6.58 -0.69 11.82
CA TYR A 621 -5.96 0.49 12.41
C TYR A 621 -6.67 0.96 13.69
N PHE A 622 -7.99 1.15 13.66
CA PHE A 622 -8.75 1.73 14.78
C PHE A 622 -9.28 0.68 15.76
N GLY A 623 -9.53 -0.54 15.29
CA GLY A 623 -10.09 -1.63 16.10
C GLY A 623 -9.08 -2.71 16.48
N SER A 624 -7.81 -2.57 16.11
CA SER A 624 -6.80 -3.64 16.24
C SER A 624 -7.24 -4.97 15.61
N GLY A 625 -7.94 -4.89 14.47
CA GLY A 625 -8.50 -6.04 13.75
C GLY A 625 -9.87 -6.51 14.27
N SER A 626 -10.38 -5.92 15.36
CA SER A 626 -11.70 -6.21 15.91
C SER A 626 -12.70 -5.11 15.55
N THR A 627 -13.76 -5.48 14.84
CA THR A 627 -14.78 -4.55 14.33
C THR A 627 -15.55 -3.82 15.43
N HIS A 628 -15.89 -4.52 16.51
CA HIS A 628 -16.59 -3.97 17.68
C HIS A 628 -15.74 -2.97 18.48
N LYS A 629 -14.42 -2.96 18.30
CA LYS A 629 -13.50 -2.00 18.95
C LYS A 629 -13.31 -0.72 18.16
N VAL A 630 -13.80 -0.66 16.91
CA VAL A 630 -13.69 0.56 16.10
C VAL A 630 -14.60 1.65 16.68
N PRO A 631 -14.06 2.81 17.07
CA PRO A 631 -14.88 3.91 17.59
C PRO A 631 -15.79 4.47 16.49
N ILE A 632 -17.11 4.30 16.63
CA ILE A 632 -18.08 4.85 15.67
C ILE A 632 -18.36 6.31 16.01
N THR A 633 -17.84 7.21 15.18
CA THR A 633 -17.99 8.66 15.36
C THR A 633 -19.24 9.21 14.66
N SER A 634 -19.70 10.39 15.06
CA SER A 634 -20.82 11.07 14.39
C SER A 634 -20.51 11.36 12.91
N ASP A 635 -19.25 11.61 12.56
CA ASP A 635 -18.83 11.81 11.18
C ASP A 635 -19.02 10.54 10.34
N MET A 636 -18.71 9.37 10.89
CA MET A 636 -18.94 8.08 10.22
C MET A 636 -20.43 7.86 9.95
N ILE A 637 -21.27 8.14 10.95
CA ILE A 637 -22.73 8.05 10.83
C ILE A 637 -23.23 8.98 9.71
N ASN A 638 -22.78 10.23 9.69
CA ASN A 638 -23.17 11.21 8.68
C ASN A 638 -22.73 10.80 7.26
N VAL A 639 -21.54 10.24 7.11
CA VAL A 639 -21.06 9.76 5.81
C VAL A 639 -21.88 8.55 5.33
N VAL A 640 -22.27 7.64 6.23
CA VAL A 640 -23.16 6.53 5.89
C VAL A 640 -24.55 7.02 5.49
N LYS A 641 -25.13 8.03 6.18
CA LYS A 641 -26.39 8.67 5.76
C LYS A 641 -26.33 9.22 4.33
N LYS A 642 -25.19 9.79 3.93
CA LYS A 642 -24.98 10.39 2.60
C LYS A 642 -24.57 9.40 1.51
N SER A 643 -24.16 8.18 1.87
CA SER A 643 -23.60 7.20 0.93
C SER A 643 -24.51 6.89 -0.26
N SER A 644 -25.83 6.84 -0.06
CA SER A 644 -26.79 6.64 -1.15
C SER A 644 -26.88 7.83 -2.11
N SER A 645 -26.73 9.07 -1.61
CA SER A 645 -26.69 10.27 -2.46
C SER A 645 -25.41 10.28 -3.28
N ASN A 646 -24.26 10.09 -2.62
CA ASN A 646 -22.95 10.06 -3.27
C ASN A 646 -22.90 9.03 -4.41
N TYR A 647 -23.48 7.85 -4.19
CA TYR A 647 -23.59 6.82 -5.23
C TYR A 647 -24.44 7.26 -6.43
N ARG A 648 -25.59 7.92 -6.20
CA ARG A 648 -26.43 8.44 -7.28
C ARG A 648 -25.74 9.55 -8.06
N ASP A 649 -25.01 10.41 -7.37
CA ASP A 649 -24.25 11.51 -7.99
C ASP A 649 -23.12 10.95 -8.88
N GLU A 650 -22.37 9.96 -8.40
CA GLU A 650 -21.33 9.28 -9.20
C GLU A 650 -21.92 8.58 -10.43
N LEU A 651 -23.07 7.90 -10.28
CA LEU A 651 -23.78 7.31 -11.42
C LEU A 651 -24.22 8.35 -12.44
N LEU A 652 -24.67 9.53 -12.00
CA LEU A 652 -25.08 10.61 -12.89
C LEU A 652 -23.89 11.19 -13.66
N ILE A 653 -22.75 11.37 -12.98
CA ILE A 653 -21.49 11.81 -13.59
C ILE A 653 -21.04 10.78 -14.63
N ALA A 654 -21.01 9.49 -14.28
CA ALA A 654 -20.60 8.42 -15.19
C ALA A 654 -21.51 8.33 -16.43
N LYS A 655 -22.84 8.45 -16.25
CA LYS A 655 -23.79 8.50 -17.37
C LYS A 655 -23.55 9.71 -18.27
N THR A 656 -23.31 10.88 -17.68
CA THR A 656 -23.07 12.12 -18.42
C THR A 656 -21.76 12.04 -19.21
N ALA A 657 -20.69 11.53 -18.60
CA ALA A 657 -19.40 11.32 -19.26
C ALA A 657 -19.52 10.32 -20.41
N ASN A 658 -20.21 9.19 -20.22
CA ASN A 658 -20.46 8.23 -21.29
C ASN A 658 -21.27 8.83 -22.44
N ASN A 659 -22.28 9.65 -22.14
CA ASN A 659 -23.07 10.33 -23.16
C ASN A 659 -22.24 11.35 -23.95
N ILE A 660 -21.35 12.09 -23.29
CA ILE A 660 -20.41 13.00 -23.95
C ILE A 660 -19.47 12.19 -24.84
N TYR A 661 -18.86 11.13 -24.31
CA TYR A 661 -17.97 10.24 -25.07
C TYR A 661 -18.65 9.66 -26.32
N SER A 662 -19.87 9.12 -26.18
CA SER A 662 -20.62 8.56 -27.31
C SER A 662 -20.94 9.62 -28.36
N LYS A 663 -21.29 10.84 -27.94
CA LYS A 663 -21.54 11.97 -28.85
C LYS A 663 -20.27 12.40 -29.58
N THR A 664 -19.16 12.59 -28.87
CA THR A 664 -17.87 12.97 -29.48
C THR A 664 -17.38 11.90 -30.45
N ASN A 665 -17.53 10.62 -30.12
CA ASN A 665 -17.13 9.52 -31.00
C ASN A 665 -18.01 9.46 -32.27
N ASN A 666 -19.32 9.66 -32.14
CA ASN A 666 -20.21 9.72 -33.30
C ASN A 666 -19.89 10.93 -34.19
N ASN A 667 -19.71 12.13 -33.62
CA ASN A 667 -19.35 13.33 -34.38
C ASN A 667 -18.00 13.17 -35.12
N ASN A 668 -17.00 12.56 -34.47
CA ASN A 668 -15.70 12.30 -35.11
C ASN A 668 -15.82 11.31 -36.28
N LYS A 669 -16.65 10.27 -36.14
CA LYS A 669 -16.91 9.32 -37.23
C LYS A 669 -17.61 9.99 -38.42
N GLU A 670 -18.58 10.86 -38.16
CA GLU A 670 -19.27 11.63 -39.22
C GLU A 670 -18.31 12.57 -39.93
N LEU A 671 -17.45 13.31 -39.22
CA LEU A 671 -16.44 14.19 -39.82
C LEU A 671 -15.48 13.41 -40.73
N ILE A 672 -14.95 12.28 -40.25
CA ILE A 672 -14.05 11.41 -41.03
C ILE A 672 -14.75 10.88 -42.28
N GLN A 673 -16.04 10.55 -42.19
CA GLN A 673 -16.81 10.06 -43.33
C GLN A 673 -17.05 11.14 -44.38
N ILE A 674 -17.36 12.37 -43.96
CA ILE A 674 -17.52 13.53 -44.86
C ILE A 674 -16.20 13.86 -45.57
N GLU A 675 -15.09 13.94 -44.84
CA GLU A 675 -13.77 14.18 -45.43
C GLU A 675 -13.39 13.09 -46.45
N ARG A 676 -13.68 11.82 -46.14
CA ARG A 676 -13.44 10.71 -47.05
C ARG A 676 -14.27 10.83 -48.33
N GLN A 677 -15.52 11.27 -48.22
CA GLN A 677 -16.41 11.44 -49.36
C GLN A 677 -15.97 12.59 -50.26
N GLN A 678 -15.53 13.71 -49.68
CA GLN A 678 -14.93 14.83 -50.41
C GLN A 678 -13.67 14.42 -51.18
N GLN A 679 -12.78 13.66 -50.54
CA GLN A 679 -11.55 13.15 -51.18
C GLN A 679 -11.85 12.20 -52.34
N ILE A 680 -12.86 11.33 -52.22
CA ILE A 680 -13.27 10.43 -53.31
C ILE A 680 -13.83 11.24 -54.50
N GLU A 681 -14.61 12.28 -54.23
CA GLU A 681 -15.17 13.13 -55.28
C GLU A 681 -14.09 13.94 -56.01
N GLU A 682 -13.11 14.46 -55.26
CA GLU A 682 -11.93 15.15 -55.82
C GLU A 682 -11.07 14.21 -56.67
N GLU A 683 -10.80 12.98 -56.20
CA GLU A 683 -10.07 11.95 -56.96
C GLU A 683 -10.79 11.63 -58.27
N LYS A 684 -12.12 11.50 -58.25
CA LYS A 684 -12.93 11.26 -59.46
C LYS A 684 -12.80 12.40 -60.47
N LYS A 685 -12.87 13.66 -60.02
CA LYS A 685 -12.70 14.84 -60.89
C LYS A 685 -11.32 14.88 -61.54
N LEU A 686 -10.26 14.54 -60.80
CA LEU A 686 -8.90 14.49 -61.34
C LEU A 686 -8.72 13.34 -62.34
N LEU A 687 -9.31 12.17 -62.08
CA LEU A 687 -9.26 11.03 -62.98
C LEU A 687 -10.01 11.29 -64.29
N ASP A 688 -11.14 12.00 -64.23
CA ASP A 688 -11.87 12.39 -65.44
C ASP A 688 -11.08 13.42 -66.26
N LYS A 689 -10.44 14.42 -65.62
CA LYS A 689 -9.48 15.31 -66.31
C LYS A 689 -8.32 14.55 -66.96
N GLN A 690 -7.81 13.51 -66.32
CA GLN A 690 -6.74 12.68 -66.87
C GLN A 690 -7.18 11.98 -68.16
N LYS A 691 -8.40 11.43 -68.20
CA LYS A 691 -8.97 10.82 -69.42
C LYS A 691 -9.13 11.83 -70.56
N ASP A 692 -9.56 13.05 -70.25
CA ASP A 692 -9.70 14.12 -71.25
C ASP A 692 -8.32 14.49 -71.85
N LEU A 693 -7.30 14.62 -70.99
CA LEU A 693 -5.93 14.87 -71.44
C LEU A 693 -5.34 13.70 -72.25
N ASP A 694 -5.63 12.45 -71.88
CA ASP A 694 -5.20 11.28 -72.67
C ASP A 694 -5.83 11.28 -74.08
N LYS A 695 -7.06 11.81 -74.21
CA LYS A 695 -7.70 12.00 -75.51
C LYS A 695 -7.03 13.11 -76.31
N GLU A 696 -6.72 14.26 -75.69
CA GLU A 696 -5.98 15.35 -76.34
C GLU A 696 -4.59 14.90 -76.82
N MET A 697 -3.93 14.03 -76.06
CA MET A 697 -2.61 13.46 -76.39
C MET A 697 -2.68 12.57 -77.63
N LYS A 698 -3.69 11.70 -77.72
CA LYS A 698 -3.93 10.87 -78.93
C LYS A 698 -4.21 11.70 -80.18
N GLU A 699 -4.94 12.80 -80.04
CA GLU A 699 -5.17 13.74 -81.15
C GLU A 699 -3.86 14.39 -81.61
N ALA A 700 -2.97 14.74 -80.67
CA ALA A 700 -1.66 15.32 -80.98
C ALA A 700 -0.73 14.30 -81.65
N GLU A 701 -0.71 13.05 -81.19
CA GLU A 701 0.01 11.94 -81.84
C GLU A 701 -0.48 11.70 -83.27
N TYR A 702 -1.80 11.76 -83.50
CA TYR A 702 -2.38 11.64 -84.82
C TYR A 702 -1.90 12.75 -85.77
N LEU A 703 -1.80 14.01 -85.30
CA LEU A 703 -1.26 15.11 -86.10
C LEU A 703 0.20 14.88 -86.50
N ILE A 704 1.02 14.33 -85.61
CA ILE A 704 2.42 13.98 -85.91
C ILE A 704 2.49 12.83 -86.90
N GLN A 705 1.65 11.80 -86.74
CA GLN A 705 1.60 10.66 -87.64
C GLN A 705 1.18 11.08 -89.06
N GLU A 706 0.12 11.87 -89.17
CA GLU A 706 -0.35 12.43 -90.44
C GLU A 706 0.72 13.34 -91.07
N GLY A 707 1.35 14.20 -90.27
CA GLY A 707 2.47 15.02 -90.73
C GLY A 707 3.66 14.18 -91.23
N THR A 708 3.96 13.06 -90.57
CA THR A 708 5.05 12.15 -90.96
C THR A 708 4.76 11.45 -92.28
N ASN A 709 3.52 10.97 -92.46
CA ASN A 709 3.07 10.36 -93.73
C ASN A 709 3.18 11.35 -94.90
N ARG A 710 2.77 12.61 -94.68
CA ARG A 710 2.88 13.67 -95.70
C ARG A 710 4.33 14.03 -96.02
N LEU A 711 5.22 14.02 -95.02
CA LEU A 711 6.65 14.24 -95.24
C LEU A 711 7.24 13.15 -96.14
N GLU A 712 6.92 11.87 -95.87
CA GLU A 712 7.40 10.74 -96.66
C GLU A 712 6.89 10.82 -98.11
N ASN A 713 5.61 11.13 -98.30
CA ASN A 713 5.01 11.31 -99.63
C ASN A 713 5.60 12.51 -100.38
N GLY A 714 5.81 13.64 -99.69
CA GLY A 714 6.41 14.85 -100.26
C GLY A 714 7.86 14.65 -100.71
N LEU A 715 8.65 13.88 -99.94
CA LEU A 715 10.02 13.51 -100.29
C LEU A 715 10.09 12.55 -101.50
N LYS A 716 9.18 11.57 -101.59
CA LYS A 716 9.09 10.65 -102.75
C LYS A 716 8.72 11.36 -104.05
N ASN A 717 7.83 12.35 -103.97
CA ASN A 717 7.23 13.00 -105.15
C ASN A 717 7.84 14.38 -105.49
N GLY A 718 8.82 14.87 -104.71
CA GLY A 718 9.46 16.18 -104.92
C GLY A 718 8.55 17.38 -104.64
N SER A 719 7.47 17.22 -103.86
CA SER A 719 6.46 18.27 -103.61
C SER A 719 6.81 19.13 -102.40
N LEU A 720 7.24 20.38 -102.65
CA LEU A 720 7.57 21.33 -101.57
C LEU A 720 6.35 21.71 -100.71
N SER A 721 5.14 21.71 -101.28
CA SER A 721 3.91 22.08 -100.57
C SER A 721 3.52 21.03 -99.52
N GLU A 722 3.65 19.73 -99.85
CA GLU A 722 3.42 18.62 -98.92
C GLU A 722 4.46 18.61 -97.78
N ILE A 723 5.73 18.89 -98.10
CA ILE A 723 6.80 19.00 -97.10
C ILE A 723 6.52 20.17 -96.13
N TYR A 724 6.02 21.31 -96.64
CA TYR A 724 5.67 22.45 -95.79
C TYR A 724 4.45 22.17 -94.90
N ALA A 725 3.40 21.54 -95.45
CA ALA A 725 2.22 21.12 -94.68
C ALA A 725 2.58 20.09 -93.59
N ALA A 726 3.43 19.12 -93.92
CA ALA A 726 3.98 18.15 -92.98
C ALA A 726 4.73 18.83 -91.82
N LYS A 727 5.60 19.81 -92.14
CA LYS A 727 6.34 20.58 -91.12
C LYS A 727 5.41 21.30 -90.15
N LEU A 728 4.32 21.90 -90.64
CA LEU A 728 3.34 22.59 -89.80
C LEU A 728 2.54 21.61 -88.90
N LEU A 729 2.11 20.47 -89.44
CA LEU A 729 1.38 19.45 -88.67
C LEU A 729 2.25 18.81 -87.58
N ILE A 730 3.51 18.50 -87.90
CA ILE A 730 4.48 17.97 -86.94
C ILE A 730 4.77 19.02 -85.87
N ALA A 731 5.00 20.28 -86.24
CA ALA A 731 5.27 21.36 -85.28
C ALA A 731 4.08 21.59 -84.33
N GLY A 732 2.86 21.70 -84.88
CA GLY A 732 1.64 21.86 -84.08
C GLY A 732 1.32 20.65 -83.20
N GLY A 733 1.59 19.44 -83.68
CA GLY A 733 1.51 18.21 -82.89
C GLY A 733 2.49 18.19 -81.72
N HIS A 734 3.76 18.56 -81.94
CA HIS A 734 4.77 18.64 -80.87
C HIS A 734 4.43 19.71 -79.83
N GLU A 735 3.94 20.87 -80.25
CA GLU A 735 3.49 21.93 -79.34
C GLU A 735 2.31 21.44 -78.46
N LYS A 736 1.32 20.78 -79.08
CA LYS A 736 0.17 20.21 -78.37
C LYS A 736 0.59 19.08 -77.41
N ILE A 737 1.53 18.21 -77.79
CA ILE A 737 2.10 17.19 -76.88
C ILE A 737 2.78 17.86 -75.69
N THR A 738 3.60 18.88 -75.93
CA THR A 738 4.36 19.55 -74.86
C THR A 738 3.41 20.19 -73.85
N ALA A 739 2.39 20.91 -74.33
CA ALA A 739 1.38 21.53 -73.48
C ALA A 739 0.51 20.49 -72.73
N THR A 740 0.16 19.38 -73.38
CA THR A 740 -0.66 18.31 -72.76
C THR A 740 0.12 17.55 -71.70
N ASN A 741 1.40 17.23 -71.95
CA ASN A 741 2.29 16.57 -71.00
C ASN A 741 2.49 17.40 -69.72
N GLU A 742 2.60 18.72 -69.84
CA GLU A 742 2.73 19.60 -68.67
C GLU A 742 1.46 19.55 -67.80
N LYS A 743 0.28 19.61 -68.41
CA LYS A 743 -1.01 19.45 -67.71
C LYS A 743 -1.16 18.06 -67.08
N GLN A 744 -0.78 17.00 -67.79
CA GLN A 744 -0.87 15.62 -67.29
C GLN A 744 0.04 15.42 -66.07
N ARG A 745 1.24 16.02 -66.08
CA ARG A 745 2.15 16.02 -64.92
C ARG A 745 1.57 16.76 -63.72
N GLN A 746 0.90 17.89 -63.94
CA GLN A 746 0.22 18.62 -62.85
C GLN A 746 -0.90 17.80 -62.22
N VAL A 747 -1.79 17.20 -63.03
CA VAL A 747 -2.89 16.35 -62.55
C VAL A 747 -2.35 15.12 -61.80
N THR A 748 -1.29 14.48 -62.31
CA THR A 748 -0.66 13.33 -61.66
C THR A 748 -0.08 13.70 -60.29
N ASN A 749 0.60 14.85 -60.19
CA ASN A 749 1.12 15.33 -58.91
C ASN A 749 0.02 15.62 -57.88
N GLU A 750 -1.13 16.15 -58.32
CA GLU A 750 -2.28 16.38 -57.43
C GLU A 750 -2.90 15.06 -56.95
N LEU A 751 -3.02 14.08 -57.85
CA LEU A 751 -3.52 12.74 -57.53
C LEU A 751 -2.64 12.02 -56.51
N ASP A 752 -1.32 12.11 -56.67
CA ASP A 752 -0.35 11.51 -55.74
C ASP A 752 -0.37 12.18 -54.36
N LYS A 753 -0.49 13.52 -54.31
CA LYS A 753 -0.65 14.26 -53.05
C LYS A 753 -1.93 13.85 -52.32
N LEU A 754 -3.04 13.67 -53.04
CA LEU A 754 -4.32 13.27 -52.48
C LEU A 754 -4.26 11.83 -51.91
N ARG A 755 -3.63 10.91 -52.66
CA ARG A 755 -3.42 9.52 -52.24
C ARG A 755 -2.51 9.40 -51.01
N LEU A 756 -1.46 10.23 -50.93
CA LEU A 756 -0.57 10.29 -49.78
C LEU A 756 -1.31 10.78 -48.52
N LYS A 757 -2.06 11.89 -48.63
CA LYS A 757 -2.91 12.38 -47.53
C LYS A 757 -3.88 11.33 -47.02
N ARG A 758 -4.50 10.55 -47.91
CA ARG A 758 -5.43 9.46 -47.54
C ARG A 758 -4.74 8.33 -46.80
N LYS A 759 -3.50 7.98 -47.18
CA LYS A 759 -2.70 6.96 -46.50
C LYS A 759 -2.32 7.39 -45.08
N ASP A 760 -1.92 8.65 -44.92
CA ASP A 760 -1.56 9.21 -43.61
C ASP A 760 -2.78 9.34 -42.67
N ALA A 761 -3.94 9.72 -43.21
CA ALA A 761 -5.20 9.77 -42.46
C ALA A 761 -5.61 8.38 -41.93
N LEU A 762 -5.45 7.33 -42.74
CA LEU A 762 -5.72 5.93 -42.35
C LEU A 762 -4.83 5.45 -41.19
N VAL A 763 -3.55 5.81 -41.22
CA VAL A 763 -2.60 5.50 -40.14
C VAL A 763 -2.95 6.27 -38.86
N HIS A 764 -3.33 7.55 -39.00
CA HIS A 764 -3.76 8.36 -37.87
C HIS A 764 -5.05 7.81 -37.25
N GLU A 765 -6.07 7.44 -38.04
CA GLU A 765 -7.33 6.87 -37.55
C GLU A 765 -7.11 5.57 -36.76
N GLN A 766 -6.24 4.69 -37.25
CA GLN A 766 -5.87 3.46 -36.54
C GLN A 766 -5.15 3.76 -35.21
N SER A 767 -4.32 4.80 -35.17
CA SER A 767 -3.63 5.24 -33.96
C SER A 767 -4.58 5.88 -32.94
N THR A 768 -5.52 6.72 -33.38
CA THR A 768 -6.52 7.38 -32.53
C THR A 768 -7.49 6.37 -31.94
N ASN A 769 -8.01 5.42 -32.75
CA ASN A 769 -8.88 4.35 -32.27
C ASN A 769 -8.17 3.45 -31.23
N LYS A 770 -6.85 3.28 -31.35
CA LYS A 770 -6.03 2.52 -30.38
C LYS A 770 -5.78 3.30 -29.08
N LYS A 771 -5.75 4.64 -29.12
CA LYS A 771 -5.71 5.51 -27.93
C LYS A 771 -7.08 5.64 -27.27
N LEU A 772 -8.16 5.72 -28.04
CA LEU A 772 -9.54 5.88 -27.55
C LEU A 772 -10.14 4.60 -26.96
N LYS A 773 -9.61 3.42 -27.29
CA LYS A 773 -9.94 2.14 -26.61
C LYS A 773 -9.21 1.95 -25.27
N LYS A 774 -8.25 2.82 -24.94
CA LYS A 774 -7.48 2.78 -23.69
C LYS A 774 -7.99 3.75 -22.62
N ILE A 775 -8.85 4.70 -23.02
CA ILE A 775 -9.67 5.55 -22.15
C ILE A 775 -10.99 4.82 -21.98
#